data_AF-A0AA39T8Z6-F1
#
_entry.id   AF-A0AA39T8Z6-F1
#
_cell.length_a   1.000
_cell.length_b   1.000
_cell.length_c   1.000
_cell.angle_alpha   90.00
_cell.angle_beta   90.00
_cell.angle_gamma   90.00
#
_symmetry.space_group_name_H-M   'P 1'
#
loop_
_entity.id
_entity.type
_entity.pdbx_description
1 polymer ?
#
loop_
_entity_poly.entity_id
_entity_poly.type
_entity_poly.pdbx_seq_one_letter_code
_entity_poly.pdbx_strand_id
1 'polypeptide(L)'
;MEAVGLASAIVSLVELAHITVKYLKDVKDAPKERDELSKQLSNLAIYLTATHPNGGGRRPLACYGAKIKLEPASDGMGRMKQRLFWKFSKESVEDTLKKIERIKSLVVIAVQHDHATLSHAINEMLTTVDTKVDDISDDTKRIRYDVGRVDRNTVKIGGQVTYMNNEMLRMQNQIQKFQDDEMLMRVAVWLSSTNFKSVQAEKLTQRVGDTERWFLECQQIQEWVHGPADSACLWCPGNPGVGKTILASITIDHLRMLVNQKETLVLSIFCDYQSTTTQTVVDILCSLMKQLIQDSGLSIPITSLYSQCLRDQTRPSLHDLTKILSQEFESLQRVYIVLDALDEFIDDNGGREELLGLIKSLGPNIHLLVTSRDITTIGSLFQEDTRLNIRATDEDINTYIAAKLSRGRFSRHVRGRDDLREAILAGIAGKAKGMFLLAGLHMDLLAQTTNPKILREVLSKLPESMTSAYDKTLARVDSQGVYDRDLVYRVYSWVAFAKRPLTVLELRYALAVEPGTKVLDPDNLFDGDFLGSVCAGLVITEPGFDQERGPVMRFELFPYIQETIMRTCLTYLSFDIFALPETFEDIRTRPEIFPFLRYSSSNWGFHASPSVQYSMEDEIVTFLDVEHHRRVTAKFTRIYGGSRPFAPSPLLFAAYYGLMHIMEVFMNRGADPRNDLPLGLAAQEGHLDMVKMLLARDDVDVNQTDPERRYRTPLMEAARNGHPEVVRAILKSERMDSLNKVCENGASALFWAVWGGHSGVVRILLAQPDIEATTWDENYESPLMVAAGRGHTDIVRMFLEREDINLDAPSFVTQQTALRYAADTGHDHIVEMLLKTGRVDVNSQDWHGFMALAGAAKEGKTQAVKVLLENPGVDTMATDYKARTAYDLAVENGHHGSQACLQHLRPKLRGTRMITLSRRSTLSL
;
A
#
# COMPACT_ATOMS: atom_id res chain seq x y z
N MET A 1 -104.80 25.88 -29.89
CA MET A 1 -104.55 24.73 -29.00
C MET A 1 -103.20 24.96 -28.28
N GLU A 2 -103.00 26.17 -27.74
CA GLU A 2 -101.70 26.71 -27.31
C GLU A 2 -101.53 26.76 -25.78
N ALA A 3 -102.59 26.47 -25.00
CA ALA A 3 -102.51 26.47 -23.53
C ALA A 3 -101.83 25.23 -22.93
N VAL A 4 -101.73 24.12 -23.68
CA VAL A 4 -101.15 22.84 -23.20
C VAL A 4 -99.61 22.83 -23.34
N GLY A 5 -99.07 23.56 -24.31
CA GLY A 5 -97.62 23.71 -24.51
C GLY A 5 -96.94 24.55 -23.43
N LEU A 6 -97.58 25.63 -22.98
CA LEU A 6 -97.06 26.49 -21.91
C LEU A 6 -97.06 25.79 -20.55
N ALA A 7 -98.09 24.99 -20.26
CA ALA A 7 -98.17 24.20 -19.03
C ALA A 7 -97.11 23.09 -18.97
N SER A 8 -96.82 22.41 -20.10
CA SER A 8 -95.76 21.39 -20.18
C SER A 8 -94.35 22.00 -20.05
N ALA A 9 -94.12 23.19 -20.62
CA ALA A 9 -92.86 23.92 -20.50
C ALA A 9 -92.60 24.44 -19.08
N ILE A 10 -93.65 24.90 -18.37
CA ILE A 10 -93.57 25.28 -16.95
C ILE A 10 -93.31 24.05 -16.07
N VAL A 11 -93.98 22.91 -16.34
CA VAL A 11 -93.72 21.64 -15.63
C VAL A 11 -92.27 21.18 -15.86
N SER A 12 -91.76 21.24 -17.10
CA SER A 12 -90.38 20.88 -17.42
C SER A 12 -89.36 21.82 -16.79
N LEU A 13 -89.65 23.14 -16.69
CA LEU A 13 -88.81 24.12 -16.00
C LEU A 13 -88.81 23.92 -14.48
N VAL A 14 -89.96 23.55 -13.90
CA VAL A 14 -90.08 23.17 -12.49
C VAL A 14 -89.34 21.86 -12.21
N GLU A 15 -89.41 20.87 -13.09
CA GLU A 15 -88.64 19.63 -13.00
C GLU A 15 -87.14 19.88 -13.16
N LEU A 16 -86.72 20.73 -14.10
CA LEU A 16 -85.32 21.11 -14.28
C LEU A 16 -84.80 21.88 -13.06
N ALA A 17 -85.59 22.80 -12.50
CA ALA A 17 -85.27 23.50 -11.25
C ALA A 17 -85.21 22.53 -10.05
N HIS A 18 -86.10 21.53 -10.00
CA HIS A 18 -86.10 20.51 -8.95
C HIS A 18 -84.88 19.58 -9.06
N ILE A 19 -84.49 19.18 -10.26
CA ILE A 19 -83.27 18.42 -10.55
C ILE A 19 -82.03 19.24 -10.19
N THR A 20 -82.03 20.54 -10.51
CA THR A 20 -80.91 21.46 -10.22
C THR A 20 -80.79 21.75 -8.72
N VAL A 21 -81.89 21.90 -7.97
CA VAL A 21 -81.92 22.02 -6.50
C VAL A 21 -81.49 20.71 -5.83
N LYS A 22 -81.88 19.55 -6.38
CA LYS A 22 -81.45 18.23 -5.92
C LYS A 22 -79.95 18.02 -6.14
N TYR A 23 -79.40 18.54 -7.23
CA TYR A 23 -77.96 18.53 -7.52
C TYR A 23 -77.17 19.52 -6.65
N LEU A 24 -77.77 20.69 -6.35
CA LEU A 24 -77.16 21.73 -5.51
C LEU A 24 -77.20 21.39 -4.02
N LYS A 25 -78.14 20.55 -3.53
CA LYS A 25 -78.21 20.08 -2.13
C LYS A 25 -76.98 19.28 -1.67
N ASP A 26 -76.19 18.78 -2.61
CA ASP A 26 -75.11 17.83 -2.40
C ASP A 26 -73.70 18.42 -2.63
N VAL A 27 -73.59 19.73 -2.70
CA VAL A 27 -72.32 20.46 -2.69
C VAL A 27 -72.10 21.05 -1.28
N LYS A 28 -70.95 20.76 -0.66
CA LYS A 28 -70.74 20.95 0.78
C LYS A 28 -70.37 22.38 1.21
N ASP A 29 -69.97 23.27 0.29
CA ASP A 29 -69.35 24.57 0.65
C ASP A 29 -69.82 25.82 -0.12
N ALA A 30 -71.12 26.00 -0.39
CA ALA A 30 -71.64 27.29 -0.89
C ALA A 30 -73.07 27.62 -0.36
N PRO A 31 -73.19 28.26 0.82
CA PRO A 31 -74.47 28.59 1.45
C PRO A 31 -75.10 29.92 0.98
N LYS A 32 -74.35 30.85 0.39
CA LYS A 32 -74.84 32.21 0.11
C LYS A 32 -75.61 32.34 -1.21
N GLU A 33 -75.28 31.59 -2.26
CA GLU A 33 -76.07 31.57 -3.50
C GLU A 33 -77.38 30.78 -3.36
N ARG A 34 -77.45 29.86 -2.38
CA ARG A 34 -78.69 29.11 -2.07
C ARG A 34 -79.79 30.00 -1.51
N ASP A 35 -79.45 30.99 -0.69
CA ASP A 35 -80.42 31.92 -0.11
C ASP A 35 -81.03 32.85 -1.17
N GLU A 36 -80.22 33.30 -2.13
CA GLU A 36 -80.68 34.14 -3.25
C GLU A 36 -81.59 33.34 -4.20
N LEU A 37 -81.24 32.09 -4.51
CA LEU A 37 -82.07 31.21 -5.34
C LEU A 37 -83.39 30.82 -4.64
N SER A 38 -83.36 30.62 -3.32
CA SER A 38 -84.57 30.37 -2.52
C SER A 38 -85.48 31.61 -2.51
N LYS A 39 -84.92 32.82 -2.40
CA LYS A 39 -85.68 34.08 -2.54
C LYS A 39 -86.32 34.21 -3.93
N GLN A 40 -85.60 33.88 -4.98
CA GLN A 40 -86.09 33.93 -6.37
C GLN A 40 -87.21 32.91 -6.62
N LEU A 41 -87.10 31.70 -6.05
CA LEU A 41 -88.16 30.68 -6.10
C LEU A 41 -89.41 31.08 -5.31
N SER A 42 -89.25 31.73 -4.16
CA SER A 42 -90.36 32.34 -3.42
C SER A 42 -91.04 33.45 -4.23
N ASN A 43 -90.28 34.27 -4.96
CA ASN A 43 -90.83 35.30 -5.85
C ASN A 43 -91.59 34.68 -7.04
N LEU A 44 -91.13 33.56 -7.59
CA LEU A 44 -91.82 32.84 -8.66
C LEU A 44 -93.15 32.21 -8.18
N ALA A 45 -93.18 31.71 -6.95
CA ALA A 45 -94.39 31.20 -6.31
C ALA A 45 -95.42 32.30 -5.99
N ILE A 46 -94.95 33.51 -5.65
CA ILE A 46 -95.79 34.72 -5.47
C ILE A 46 -96.43 35.14 -6.81
N TYR A 47 -95.70 35.03 -7.93
CA TYR A 47 -96.24 35.33 -9.26
C TYR A 47 -97.31 34.34 -9.72
N LEU A 48 -97.19 33.05 -9.36
CA LEU A 48 -98.20 32.03 -9.65
C LEU A 48 -99.46 32.16 -8.77
N THR A 49 -99.39 32.88 -7.64
CA THR A 49 -100.53 33.11 -6.73
C THR A 49 -101.23 34.45 -6.95
N ALA A 50 -100.68 35.37 -7.73
CA ALA A 50 -101.23 36.71 -7.99
C ALA A 50 -102.17 36.82 -9.21
N THR A 51 -102.38 35.76 -9.99
CA THR A 51 -103.28 35.75 -11.16
C THR A 51 -104.52 34.90 -10.94
N HIS A 52 -105.39 35.27 -9.99
CA HIS A 52 -106.79 34.82 -9.98
C HIS A 52 -107.69 35.82 -9.23
N PRO A 53 -108.61 36.52 -9.93
CA PRO A 53 -109.76 37.15 -9.29
C PRO A 53 -111.08 36.43 -9.63
N ASN A 54 -111.79 36.09 -8.56
CA ASN A 54 -113.24 35.97 -8.40
C ASN A 54 -113.98 34.73 -8.92
N GLY A 55 -114.52 33.96 -7.95
CA GLY A 55 -115.75 33.18 -8.15
C GLY A 55 -115.76 31.78 -7.54
N GLY A 56 -116.05 31.68 -6.23
CA GLY A 56 -116.89 30.62 -5.67
C GLY A 56 -116.27 29.26 -5.32
N GLY A 57 -116.19 28.96 -4.03
CA GLY A 57 -116.54 27.63 -3.52
C GLY A 57 -115.45 26.54 -3.52
N ARG A 58 -114.64 26.54 -2.46
CA ARG A 58 -113.96 25.39 -1.81
C ARG A 58 -113.88 24.08 -2.62
N ARG A 59 -112.68 23.78 -3.14
CA ARG A 59 -111.90 22.53 -2.95
C ARG A 59 -110.56 22.66 -3.71
N PRO A 60 -109.42 22.88 -3.02
CA PRO A 60 -108.11 23.07 -3.66
C PRO A 60 -107.49 21.72 -4.07
N LEU A 61 -106.94 21.66 -5.29
CA LEU A 61 -105.82 20.76 -5.68
C LEU A 61 -105.98 19.26 -5.37
N ALA A 62 -107.20 18.71 -5.40
CA ALA A 62 -107.48 17.31 -5.07
C ALA A 62 -107.66 16.38 -6.30
N CYS A 63 -107.00 16.65 -7.44
CA CYS A 63 -106.95 15.71 -8.59
C CYS A 63 -105.54 15.30 -9.03
N TYR A 64 -104.48 15.70 -8.32
CA TYR A 64 -103.20 14.97 -8.36
C TYR A 64 -102.95 14.29 -7.02
N GLY A 65 -103.92 13.48 -6.61
CA GLY A 65 -103.80 12.57 -5.48
C GLY A 65 -103.28 11.22 -5.95
N ALA A 66 -101.96 11.02 -5.86
CA ALA A 66 -101.39 9.71 -5.56
C ALA A 66 -100.12 9.86 -4.70
N LYS A 67 -100.38 10.12 -3.42
CA LYS A 67 -99.65 9.72 -2.20
C LYS A 67 -98.11 9.71 -2.25
N ILE A 68 -97.53 10.71 -1.59
CA ILE A 68 -96.49 10.45 -0.58
C ILE A 68 -97.20 10.27 0.77
N LYS A 69 -96.86 9.22 1.51
CA LYS A 69 -97.14 9.09 2.95
C LYS A 69 -95.81 8.92 3.69
N LEU A 70 -95.76 9.59 4.83
CA LEU A 70 -94.63 9.91 5.73
C LEU A 70 -94.14 8.74 6.61
N GLU A 71 -92.91 8.89 7.11
CA GLU A 71 -92.37 8.46 8.43
C GLU A 71 -92.06 6.96 8.73
N PRO A 72 -91.23 6.62 9.75
CA PRO A 72 -89.85 7.08 9.99
C PRO A 72 -88.88 5.96 10.49
N ALA A 73 -87.63 6.36 10.73
CA ALA A 73 -86.57 5.75 11.53
C ALA A 73 -85.47 4.92 10.82
N SER A 74 -84.26 5.25 11.25
CA SER A 74 -82.93 4.68 10.94
C SER A 74 -82.24 5.15 9.65
N ASP A 75 -81.47 6.21 9.87
CA ASP A 75 -80.24 6.66 9.20
C ASP A 75 -80.08 6.46 7.69
N GLY A 76 -80.25 7.60 7.01
CA GLY A 76 -79.08 8.13 6.31
C GLY A 76 -78.74 7.49 4.97
N MET A 77 -79.74 7.09 4.19
CA MET A 77 -79.57 7.05 2.74
C MET A 77 -79.44 8.49 2.24
N GLY A 78 -78.31 8.82 1.63
CA GLY A 78 -78.12 10.15 1.07
C GLY A 78 -76.87 10.31 0.23
N ARG A 79 -76.56 9.31 -0.62
CA ARG A 79 -75.67 9.54 -1.75
C ARG A 79 -76.31 10.58 -2.67
N MET A 80 -75.92 11.81 -2.49
CA MET A 80 -74.99 12.44 -3.42
C MET A 80 -74.19 13.41 -2.55
N LYS A 81 -72.86 13.35 -2.59
CA LYS A 81 -72.08 14.58 -2.47
C LYS A 81 -71.03 14.47 -3.54
N GLN A 82 -71.07 15.45 -4.43
CA GLN A 82 -70.11 15.69 -5.50
C GLN A 82 -70.16 14.69 -6.65
N ARG A 83 -71.04 14.95 -7.62
CA ARG A 83 -70.60 14.88 -9.01
C ARG A 83 -69.86 16.17 -9.33
N LEU A 84 -68.77 16.02 -10.09
CA LEU A 84 -68.07 17.05 -10.86
C LEU A 84 -67.20 18.02 -10.04
N PHE A 85 -65.89 17.79 -10.00
CA PHE A 85 -64.97 18.89 -9.74
C PHE A 85 -64.78 19.69 -11.03
N TRP A 86 -65.76 20.50 -11.43
CA TRP A 86 -65.62 21.35 -12.62
C TRP A 86 -65.71 22.84 -12.27
N LYS A 87 -64.56 23.51 -12.45
CA LYS A 87 -64.40 24.97 -12.46
C LYS A 87 -65.07 25.51 -13.73
N PHE A 88 -66.33 25.93 -13.60
CA PHE A 88 -66.86 26.94 -14.51
C PHE A 88 -66.31 28.31 -14.08
N SER A 89 -65.71 29.04 -15.02
CA SER A 89 -65.31 30.43 -14.79
C SER A 89 -66.55 31.27 -14.45
N LYS A 90 -66.38 32.34 -13.67
CA LYS A 90 -67.47 33.28 -13.36
C LYS A 90 -68.18 33.77 -14.64
N GLU A 91 -67.42 33.94 -15.72
CA GLU A 91 -67.92 34.19 -17.08
C GLU A 91 -68.84 33.08 -17.61
N SER A 92 -68.55 31.81 -17.37
CA SER A 92 -69.37 30.70 -17.86
C SER A 92 -70.67 30.55 -17.07
N VAL A 93 -70.67 30.89 -15.78
CA VAL A 93 -71.91 30.98 -14.98
C VAL A 93 -72.75 32.18 -15.40
N GLU A 94 -72.12 33.35 -15.64
CA GLU A 94 -72.79 34.53 -16.22
C GLU A 94 -73.31 34.28 -17.64
N ASP A 95 -72.59 33.53 -18.47
CA ASP A 95 -73.01 33.16 -19.82
C ASP A 95 -74.18 32.16 -19.77
N THR A 96 -74.18 31.23 -18.82
CA THR A 96 -75.30 30.31 -18.58
C THR A 96 -76.53 31.06 -18.06
N LEU A 97 -76.36 32.05 -17.19
CA LEU A 97 -77.43 32.93 -16.72
C LEU A 97 -77.98 33.84 -17.85
N LYS A 98 -77.11 34.38 -18.71
CA LYS A 98 -77.52 35.12 -19.92
C LYS A 98 -78.27 34.23 -20.90
N LYS A 99 -77.86 32.97 -21.06
CA LYS A 99 -78.58 31.97 -21.87
C LYS A 99 -79.95 31.65 -21.28
N ILE A 100 -80.09 31.57 -19.97
CA ILE A 100 -81.39 31.40 -19.28
C ILE A 100 -82.28 32.63 -19.48
N GLU A 101 -81.76 33.86 -19.37
CA GLU A 101 -82.50 35.09 -19.67
C GLU A 101 -82.87 35.20 -21.17
N ARG A 102 -82.01 34.70 -22.07
CA ARG A 102 -82.30 34.63 -23.50
C ARG A 102 -83.35 33.57 -23.82
N ILE A 103 -83.34 32.43 -23.13
CA ILE A 103 -84.38 31.40 -23.22
C ILE A 103 -85.70 31.94 -22.65
N LYS A 104 -85.68 32.71 -21.56
CA LYS A 104 -86.85 33.41 -21.02
C LYS A 104 -87.42 34.42 -22.03
N SER A 105 -86.55 35.18 -22.70
CA SER A 105 -86.92 36.11 -23.78
C SER A 105 -87.49 35.38 -25.00
N LEU A 106 -86.92 34.23 -25.37
CA LEU A 106 -87.38 33.39 -26.47
C LEU A 106 -88.67 32.63 -26.14
N VAL A 107 -88.93 32.29 -24.88
CA VAL A 107 -90.21 31.74 -24.42
C VAL A 107 -91.30 32.82 -24.45
N VAL A 108 -90.97 34.09 -24.12
CA VAL A 108 -91.88 35.24 -24.30
C VAL A 108 -92.19 35.48 -25.79
N ILE A 109 -91.22 35.31 -26.68
CA ILE A 109 -91.38 35.46 -28.14
C ILE A 109 -92.10 34.24 -28.76
N ALA A 110 -91.82 33.02 -28.30
CA ALA A 110 -92.47 31.78 -28.74
C ALA A 110 -93.91 31.64 -28.23
N VAL A 111 -94.28 32.36 -27.15
CA VAL A 111 -95.68 32.57 -26.74
C VAL A 111 -96.40 33.55 -27.68
N GLN A 112 -95.66 34.32 -28.50
CA GLN A 112 -96.22 35.35 -29.37
C GLN A 112 -96.22 35.00 -30.88
N HIS A 113 -95.51 33.97 -31.36
CA HIS A 113 -95.55 33.57 -32.79
C HIS A 113 -95.22 32.07 -33.07
N ASP A 114 -96.20 31.39 -33.68
CA ASP A 114 -96.27 30.16 -34.51
C ASP A 114 -95.23 29.01 -34.37
N HIS A 115 -95.74 27.79 -34.14
CA HIS A 115 -95.03 26.60 -33.63
C HIS A 115 -94.20 25.79 -34.64
N ALA A 116 -94.28 26.07 -35.94
CA ALA A 116 -93.67 25.22 -36.98
C ALA A 116 -92.15 25.39 -37.11
N THR A 117 -91.64 26.62 -37.00
CA THR A 117 -90.21 26.93 -37.22
C THR A 117 -89.33 26.42 -36.08
N LEU A 118 -89.87 26.36 -34.86
CA LEU A 118 -89.18 25.85 -33.67
C LEU A 118 -88.92 24.34 -33.77
N SER A 119 -89.88 23.57 -34.29
CA SER A 119 -89.76 22.11 -34.41
C SER A 119 -88.69 21.72 -35.42
N HIS A 120 -88.58 22.47 -36.53
CA HIS A 120 -87.56 22.20 -37.54
C HIS A 120 -86.15 22.50 -37.03
N ALA A 121 -85.97 23.64 -36.34
CA ALA A 121 -84.68 24.01 -35.75
C ALA A 121 -84.23 23.03 -34.65
N ILE A 122 -85.17 22.49 -33.87
CA ILE A 122 -84.84 21.48 -32.84
C ILE A 122 -84.36 20.17 -33.48
N ASN A 123 -84.99 19.69 -34.56
CA ASN A 123 -84.55 18.47 -35.22
C ASN A 123 -83.19 18.61 -35.90
N GLU A 124 -82.88 19.77 -36.49
CA GLU A 124 -81.56 20.05 -37.07
C GLU A 124 -80.47 20.15 -35.98
N MET A 125 -80.80 20.73 -34.82
CA MET A 125 -79.88 20.74 -33.68
C MET A 125 -79.68 19.33 -33.11
N LEU A 126 -80.72 18.50 -33.04
CA LEU A 126 -80.62 17.12 -32.56
C LEU A 126 -79.74 16.24 -33.45
N THR A 127 -79.87 16.32 -34.77
CA THR A 127 -78.99 15.58 -35.70
C THR A 127 -77.54 16.06 -35.60
N THR A 128 -77.31 17.36 -35.40
CA THR A 128 -75.96 17.92 -35.18
C THR A 128 -75.36 17.51 -33.82
N VAL A 129 -76.21 17.30 -32.81
CA VAL A 129 -75.78 16.79 -31.51
C VAL A 129 -75.45 15.30 -31.60
N ASP A 130 -76.26 14.50 -32.29
CA ASP A 130 -76.00 13.06 -32.47
C ASP A 130 -74.68 12.82 -33.21
N THR A 131 -74.40 13.54 -34.31
CA THR A 131 -73.12 13.41 -35.02
C THR A 131 -71.92 13.79 -34.14
N LYS A 132 -72.05 14.85 -33.33
CA LYS A 132 -71.00 15.23 -32.38
C LYS A 132 -70.85 14.24 -31.23
N VAL A 133 -71.93 13.58 -30.79
CA VAL A 133 -71.88 12.54 -29.76
C VAL A 133 -71.17 11.29 -30.32
N ASP A 134 -71.40 10.95 -31.58
CA ASP A 134 -70.68 9.87 -32.26
C ASP A 134 -69.19 10.18 -32.44
N ASP A 135 -68.84 11.41 -32.85
CA ASP A 135 -67.45 11.86 -32.93
C ASP A 135 -66.75 11.80 -31.56
N ILE A 136 -67.41 12.28 -30.49
CA ILE A 136 -66.90 12.20 -29.12
C ILE A 136 -66.75 10.74 -28.66
N SER A 137 -67.68 9.86 -29.06
CA SER A 137 -67.63 8.43 -28.75
C SER A 137 -66.41 7.77 -29.41
N ASP A 138 -66.13 8.09 -30.67
CA ASP A 138 -64.99 7.56 -31.41
C ASP A 138 -63.65 8.14 -30.90
N ASP A 139 -63.60 9.43 -30.57
CA ASP A 139 -62.44 10.04 -29.90
C ASP A 139 -62.20 9.41 -28.53
N THR A 140 -63.27 9.12 -27.76
CA THR A 140 -63.15 8.44 -26.46
C THR A 140 -62.61 7.02 -26.62
N LYS A 141 -62.98 6.29 -27.68
CA LYS A 141 -62.41 4.96 -27.99
C LYS A 141 -60.93 5.06 -28.36
N ARG A 142 -60.55 6.07 -29.17
CA ARG A 142 -59.14 6.34 -29.53
C ARG A 142 -58.28 6.66 -28.31
N ILE A 143 -58.74 7.57 -27.46
CA ILE A 143 -58.05 7.92 -26.22
C ILE A 143 -57.89 6.68 -25.33
N ARG A 144 -58.93 5.84 -25.22
CA ARG A 144 -58.84 4.58 -24.44
C ARG A 144 -57.79 3.62 -25.01
N TYR A 145 -57.68 3.53 -26.33
CA TYR A 145 -56.65 2.72 -26.99
C TYR A 145 -55.24 3.27 -26.74
N ASP A 146 -55.07 4.59 -26.82
CA ASP A 146 -53.78 5.25 -26.58
C ASP A 146 -53.35 5.18 -25.11
N VAL A 147 -54.28 5.35 -24.16
CA VAL A 147 -54.02 5.11 -22.72
C VAL A 147 -53.54 3.67 -22.49
N GLY A 148 -54.18 2.69 -23.14
CA GLY A 148 -53.73 1.29 -23.07
C GLY A 148 -52.35 1.05 -23.70
N ARG A 149 -51.95 1.82 -24.72
CA ARG A 149 -50.59 1.79 -25.27
C ARG A 149 -49.58 2.41 -24.31
N VAL A 150 -49.93 3.54 -23.69
CA VAL A 150 -49.09 4.20 -22.69
C VAL A 150 -48.85 3.26 -21.52
N ASP A 151 -49.88 2.64 -20.93
CA ASP A 151 -49.72 1.69 -19.82
C ASP A 151 -48.78 0.52 -20.14
N ARG A 152 -48.89 -0.07 -21.33
CA ARG A 152 -47.97 -1.14 -21.78
C ARG A 152 -46.53 -0.65 -21.92
N ASN A 153 -46.33 0.57 -22.40
CA ASN A 153 -45.01 1.19 -22.48
C ASN A 153 -44.46 1.51 -21.09
N THR A 154 -45.29 1.98 -20.15
CA THR A 154 -44.90 2.25 -18.76
C THR A 154 -44.41 0.99 -18.07
N VAL A 155 -45.08 -0.16 -18.28
CA VAL A 155 -44.64 -1.46 -17.74
C VAL A 155 -43.31 -1.92 -18.36
N LYS A 156 -43.14 -1.78 -19.68
CA LYS A 156 -41.87 -2.11 -20.35
C LYS A 156 -40.72 -1.23 -19.86
N ILE A 157 -40.94 0.08 -19.73
CA ILE A 157 -39.96 1.04 -19.21
C ILE A 157 -39.63 0.70 -17.75
N GLY A 158 -40.63 0.37 -16.93
CA GLY A 158 -40.40 -0.09 -15.55
C GLY A 158 -39.51 -1.34 -15.46
N GLY A 159 -39.72 -2.31 -16.35
CA GLY A 159 -38.85 -3.49 -16.47
C GLY A 159 -37.41 -3.14 -16.88
N GLN A 160 -37.24 -2.25 -17.86
CA GLN A 160 -35.92 -1.78 -18.30
C GLN A 160 -35.18 -0.98 -17.21
N VAL A 161 -35.89 -0.12 -16.47
CA VAL A 161 -35.33 0.64 -15.34
C VAL A 161 -34.89 -0.30 -14.23
N THR A 162 -35.67 -1.34 -13.93
CA THR A 162 -35.30 -2.35 -12.92
C THR A 162 -34.04 -3.12 -13.34
N TYR A 163 -33.96 -3.52 -14.62
CA TYR A 163 -32.76 -4.15 -15.17
C TYR A 163 -31.54 -3.24 -15.08
N MET A 164 -31.68 -1.97 -15.49
CA MET A 164 -30.60 -0.97 -15.38
C MET A 164 -30.15 -0.74 -13.93
N ASN A 165 -31.07 -0.70 -12.97
CA ASN A 165 -30.70 -0.55 -11.55
C ASN A 165 -29.90 -1.76 -11.03
N ASN A 166 -30.27 -2.98 -11.42
CA ASN A 166 -29.53 -4.18 -11.05
C ASN A 166 -28.13 -4.21 -11.69
N GLU A 167 -28.01 -3.80 -12.95
CA GLU A 167 -26.71 -3.68 -13.62
C GLU A 167 -25.86 -2.56 -12.99
N MET A 168 -26.48 -1.43 -12.62
CA MET A 168 -25.80 -0.35 -11.89
C MET A 168 -25.28 -0.82 -10.54
N LEU A 169 -26.05 -1.63 -9.79
CA LEU A 169 -25.61 -2.22 -8.53
C LEU A 169 -24.46 -3.20 -8.73
N ARG A 170 -24.49 -4.02 -9.79
CA ARG A 170 -23.38 -4.92 -10.15
C ARG A 170 -22.12 -4.14 -10.51
N MET A 171 -22.25 -3.07 -11.31
CA MET A 171 -21.13 -2.19 -11.64
C MET A 171 -20.59 -1.49 -10.40
N GLN A 172 -21.45 -1.00 -9.49
CA GLN A 172 -21.03 -0.41 -8.22
C GLN A 172 -20.25 -1.41 -7.36
N ASN A 173 -20.73 -2.65 -7.25
CA ASN A 173 -20.03 -3.71 -6.51
C ASN A 173 -18.69 -4.08 -7.17
N GLN A 174 -18.61 -4.11 -8.50
CA GLN A 174 -17.36 -4.35 -9.24
C GLN A 174 -16.36 -3.20 -9.06
N ILE A 175 -16.83 -1.95 -9.09
CA ILE A 175 -16.00 -0.76 -8.86
C ILE A 175 -15.48 -0.77 -7.41
N GLN A 176 -16.34 -1.05 -6.43
CA GLN A 176 -15.93 -1.14 -5.04
C GLN A 176 -14.89 -2.24 -4.83
N LYS A 177 -15.14 -3.45 -5.39
CA LYS A 177 -14.17 -4.54 -5.32
C LYS A 177 -12.84 -4.17 -5.97
N PHE A 178 -12.88 -3.51 -7.13
CA PHE A 178 -11.66 -3.05 -7.80
C PHE A 178 -10.89 -2.03 -6.94
N GLN A 179 -11.58 -1.11 -6.27
CA GLN A 179 -10.97 -0.14 -5.36
C GLN A 179 -10.38 -0.82 -4.12
N ASP A 180 -11.07 -1.82 -3.56
CA ASP A 180 -10.60 -2.59 -2.40
C ASP A 180 -9.37 -3.43 -2.78
N ASP A 181 -9.37 -4.09 -3.94
CA ASP A 181 -8.24 -4.86 -4.47
C ASP A 181 -7.02 -3.95 -4.76
N GLU A 182 -7.25 -2.77 -5.33
CA GLU A 182 -6.21 -1.76 -5.57
C GLU A 182 -5.61 -1.25 -4.25
N MET A 183 -6.45 -1.01 -3.25
CA MET A 183 -6.00 -0.60 -1.91
C MET A 183 -5.20 -1.70 -1.24
N LEU A 184 -5.65 -2.95 -1.29
CA LEU A 184 -4.94 -4.11 -0.75
C LEU A 184 -3.55 -4.23 -1.38
N MET A 185 -3.45 -4.11 -2.70
CA MET A 185 -2.17 -4.17 -3.41
C MET A 185 -1.22 -3.05 -2.98
N ARG A 186 -1.73 -1.82 -2.80
CA ARG A 186 -0.93 -0.69 -2.32
C ARG A 186 -0.40 -0.92 -0.90
N VAL A 187 -1.26 -1.36 0.01
CA VAL A 187 -0.88 -1.68 1.40
C VAL A 187 0.12 -2.84 1.43
N ALA A 188 -0.09 -3.89 0.63
CA ALA A 188 0.80 -5.04 0.57
C ALA A 188 2.21 -4.69 0.07
N VAL A 189 2.32 -3.80 -0.93
CA VAL A 189 3.61 -3.30 -1.44
C VAL A 189 4.28 -2.39 -0.42
N TRP A 190 3.51 -1.54 0.26
CA TRP A 190 4.01 -0.65 1.30
C TRP A 190 4.58 -1.40 2.51
N LEU A 191 3.91 -2.47 2.96
CA LEU A 191 4.35 -3.26 4.12
C LEU A 191 5.70 -3.92 3.87
N SER A 192 5.84 -4.62 2.74
CA SER A 192 7.08 -5.34 2.44
C SER A 192 7.20 -5.59 0.95
N SER A 193 8.39 -5.39 0.39
CA SER A 193 8.73 -5.83 -0.97
C SER A 193 8.84 -7.36 -1.06
N THR A 194 9.11 -8.04 0.05
CA THR A 194 9.31 -9.49 0.11
C THR A 194 8.01 -10.27 -0.16
N ASN A 195 8.08 -11.35 -0.93
CA ASN A 195 6.93 -12.20 -1.25
C ASN A 195 7.22 -13.67 -0.94
N PHE A 196 7.01 -14.08 0.32
CA PHE A 196 7.27 -15.44 0.77
C PHE A 196 6.35 -16.49 0.15
N LYS A 197 5.16 -16.12 -0.34
CA LYS A 197 4.31 -17.04 -1.11
C LYS A 197 4.96 -17.41 -2.45
N SER A 198 5.61 -16.44 -3.11
CA SER A 198 6.37 -16.69 -4.33
C SER A 198 7.60 -17.55 -4.06
N VAL A 199 8.36 -17.26 -3.00
CA VAL A 199 9.54 -18.05 -2.59
C VAL A 199 9.13 -19.50 -2.32
N GLN A 200 8.06 -19.72 -1.54
CA GLN A 200 7.55 -21.05 -1.26
C GLN A 200 7.16 -21.80 -2.55
N ALA A 201 6.42 -21.17 -3.45
CA ALA A 201 5.98 -21.79 -4.69
C ALA A 201 7.18 -22.23 -5.54
N GLU A 202 8.20 -21.39 -5.65
CA GLU A 202 9.45 -21.71 -6.34
C GLU A 202 10.17 -22.90 -5.69
N LYS A 203 10.35 -22.89 -4.36
CA LYS A 203 11.00 -23.99 -3.64
C LYS A 203 10.22 -25.30 -3.76
N LEU A 204 8.89 -25.25 -3.74
CA LEU A 204 8.07 -26.45 -3.93
C LEU A 204 8.25 -27.09 -5.32
N THR A 205 8.54 -26.30 -6.37
CA THR A 205 8.85 -26.85 -7.71
C THR A 205 10.13 -27.68 -7.74
N GLN A 206 11.03 -27.49 -6.78
CA GLN A 206 12.30 -28.23 -6.68
C GLN A 206 12.10 -29.60 -6.03
N ARG A 207 10.92 -29.91 -5.47
CA ARG A 207 10.59 -31.21 -4.87
C ARG A 207 10.62 -32.31 -5.94
N VAL A 208 11.23 -33.45 -5.61
CA VAL A 208 11.37 -34.58 -6.52
C VAL A 208 10.44 -35.72 -6.09
N GLY A 209 9.30 -35.87 -6.78
CA GLY A 209 8.31 -36.91 -6.44
C GLY A 209 7.69 -36.69 -5.06
N ASP A 210 7.37 -37.77 -4.36
CA ASP A 210 6.71 -37.75 -3.03
C ASP A 210 7.72 -37.76 -1.86
N THR A 211 8.95 -37.28 -2.07
CA THR A 211 9.98 -37.25 -1.01
C THR A 211 9.53 -36.45 0.21
N GLU A 212 10.10 -36.78 1.38
CA GLU A 212 9.92 -36.13 2.69
C GLU A 212 8.52 -36.29 3.29
N ARG A 213 7.71 -37.22 2.76
CA ARG A 213 6.36 -37.53 3.27
C ARG A 213 6.36 -38.05 4.71
N TRP A 214 7.42 -38.77 5.09
CA TRP A 214 7.61 -39.27 6.47
C TRP A 214 7.51 -38.16 7.50
N PHE A 215 7.91 -36.93 7.14
CA PHE A 215 7.89 -35.79 8.06
C PHE A 215 6.46 -35.38 8.39
N LEU A 216 5.56 -35.36 7.40
CA LEU A 216 4.15 -35.05 7.61
C LEU A 216 3.44 -36.14 8.42
N GLU A 217 3.88 -37.39 8.31
CA GLU A 217 3.25 -38.55 8.97
C GLU A 217 3.82 -38.81 10.38
N CYS A 218 4.86 -38.09 10.81
CA CYS A 218 5.51 -38.34 12.09
C CYS A 218 4.66 -37.85 13.27
N GLN A 219 4.80 -38.53 14.41
CA GLN A 219 3.99 -38.24 15.61
C GLN A 219 4.13 -36.79 16.07
N GLN A 220 5.35 -36.25 16.10
CA GLN A 220 5.62 -34.89 16.56
C GLN A 220 4.95 -33.83 15.67
N ILE A 221 4.91 -34.04 14.35
CA ILE A 221 4.21 -33.13 13.44
C ILE A 221 2.71 -33.27 13.60
N GLN A 222 2.18 -34.48 13.73
CA GLN A 222 0.75 -34.69 13.98
C GLN A 222 0.31 -34.07 15.32
N GLU A 223 1.14 -34.17 16.37
CA GLU A 223 0.92 -33.51 17.66
C GLU A 223 1.04 -31.98 17.55
N TRP A 224 1.99 -31.45 16.78
CA TRP A 224 2.10 -30.02 16.55
C TRP A 224 0.92 -29.46 15.72
N VAL A 225 0.45 -30.21 14.70
CA VAL A 225 -0.69 -29.82 13.86
C VAL A 225 -2.00 -29.96 14.60
N HIS A 226 -2.21 -30.98 15.45
CA HIS A 226 -3.52 -31.25 16.06
C HIS A 226 -3.61 -30.96 17.55
N GLY A 227 -2.48 -30.87 18.26
CA GLY A 227 -2.37 -30.73 19.70
C GLY A 227 -2.70 -29.34 20.28
N PRO A 228 -2.61 -29.20 21.61
CA PRO A 228 -2.89 -27.96 22.33
C PRO A 228 -1.75 -26.93 22.20
N ALA A 229 -2.02 -25.68 22.58
CA ALA A 229 -1.05 -24.57 22.55
C ALA A 229 0.24 -24.83 23.35
N ASP A 230 0.21 -25.71 24.35
CA ASP A 230 1.41 -26.10 25.12
C ASP A 230 2.42 -26.92 24.28
N SER A 231 2.02 -27.38 23.09
CA SER A 231 2.86 -28.02 22.07
C SER A 231 3.15 -27.08 20.88
N ALA A 232 2.99 -25.77 21.07
CA ALA A 232 3.00 -24.75 20.01
C ALA A 232 4.30 -24.66 19.23
N CYS A 233 5.47 -24.91 19.83
CA CYS A 233 6.75 -24.70 19.16
C CYS A 233 7.47 -26.02 18.85
N LEU A 234 7.77 -26.22 17.57
CA LEU A 234 8.52 -27.34 17.04
C LEU A 234 9.80 -26.85 16.37
N TRP A 235 10.94 -27.16 16.97
CA TRP A 235 12.25 -26.88 16.41
C TRP A 235 12.79 -28.07 15.62
N CYS A 236 13.13 -27.81 14.37
CA CYS A 236 13.51 -28.80 13.37
C CYS A 236 14.97 -28.57 12.88
N PRO A 237 15.99 -28.92 13.69
CA PRO A 237 17.38 -28.78 13.28
C PRO A 237 17.77 -29.85 12.27
N GLY A 238 18.66 -29.50 11.35
CA GLY A 238 19.22 -30.45 10.40
C GLY A 238 20.53 -29.99 9.77
N ASN A 239 21.32 -30.94 9.29
CA ASN A 239 22.59 -30.66 8.63
C ASN A 239 22.41 -29.86 7.33
N PRO A 240 23.48 -29.23 6.79
CA PRO A 240 23.42 -28.58 5.49
C PRO A 240 22.98 -29.55 4.38
N GLY A 241 22.05 -29.13 3.52
CA GLY A 241 21.64 -29.90 2.35
C GLY A 241 20.73 -31.11 2.61
N VAL A 242 20.11 -31.21 3.80
CA VAL A 242 19.13 -32.28 4.12
C VAL A 242 17.71 -32.02 3.58
N GLY A 243 17.44 -30.84 3.00
CA GLY A 243 16.12 -30.52 2.41
C GLY A 243 15.20 -29.61 3.27
N LYS A 244 15.70 -29.03 4.38
CA LYS A 244 14.90 -28.22 5.32
C LYS A 244 13.93 -27.23 4.67
N THR A 245 14.40 -26.40 3.73
CA THR A 245 13.58 -25.41 3.02
C THR A 245 12.48 -26.02 2.15
N ILE A 246 12.76 -27.17 1.52
CA ILE A 246 11.78 -27.91 0.73
C ILE A 246 10.73 -28.51 1.66
N LEU A 247 11.16 -29.10 2.77
CA LEU A 247 10.30 -29.66 3.80
C LEU A 247 9.41 -28.60 4.47
N ALA A 248 9.94 -27.41 4.75
CA ALA A 248 9.15 -26.26 5.23
C ALA A 248 8.07 -25.89 4.20
N SER A 249 8.43 -25.84 2.91
CA SER A 249 7.50 -25.52 1.81
C SER A 249 6.40 -26.57 1.64
N ILE A 250 6.73 -27.86 1.78
CA ILE A 250 5.78 -28.99 1.77
C ILE A 250 4.83 -28.88 2.96
N THR A 251 5.35 -28.53 4.14
CA THR A 251 4.55 -28.39 5.36
C THR A 251 3.53 -27.26 5.21
N ILE A 252 3.95 -26.10 4.68
CA ILE A 252 3.06 -24.96 4.41
C ILE A 252 1.96 -25.35 3.42
N ASP A 253 2.31 -26.06 2.33
CA ASP A 253 1.36 -26.51 1.32
C ASP A 253 0.33 -27.49 1.92
N HIS A 254 0.80 -28.46 2.72
CA HIS A 254 -0.06 -29.41 3.41
C HIS A 254 -1.02 -28.72 4.39
N LEU A 255 -0.53 -27.77 5.20
CA LEU A 255 -1.36 -27.00 6.13
C LEU A 255 -2.45 -26.22 5.40
N ARG A 256 -2.13 -25.59 4.27
CA ARG A 256 -3.13 -24.86 3.46
C ARG A 256 -4.22 -25.78 2.89
N MET A 257 -3.88 -27.04 2.59
CA MET A 257 -4.84 -28.04 2.13
C MET A 257 -5.75 -28.58 3.24
N LEU A 258 -5.26 -28.62 4.49
CA LEU A 258 -6.01 -29.11 5.65
C LEU A 258 -6.98 -28.07 6.22
N VAL A 259 -6.75 -26.78 5.97
CA VAL A 259 -7.44 -25.67 6.61
C VAL A 259 -8.74 -25.29 5.89
N ASN A 260 -9.84 -25.22 6.63
CA ASN A 260 -11.06 -24.56 6.20
C ASN A 260 -10.88 -23.03 6.39
N GLN A 261 -10.86 -22.26 5.31
CA GLN A 261 -10.27 -20.90 5.23
C GLN A 261 -10.80 -19.82 6.20
N LYS A 262 -11.85 -20.08 6.99
CA LYS A 262 -12.48 -19.03 7.82
C LYS A 262 -11.90 -18.86 9.22
N GLU A 263 -11.20 -19.85 9.78
CA GLU A 263 -10.81 -19.82 11.21
C GLU A 263 -9.34 -20.19 11.46
N THR A 264 -8.53 -20.38 10.42
CA THR A 264 -7.11 -20.74 10.56
C THR A 264 -6.25 -20.06 9.51
N LEU A 265 -5.09 -19.59 9.92
CA LEU A 265 -4.15 -18.83 9.09
C LEU A 265 -2.81 -19.57 9.00
N VAL A 266 -2.20 -19.57 7.81
CA VAL A 266 -0.90 -20.20 7.55
C VAL A 266 0.06 -19.18 6.97
N LEU A 267 1.07 -18.81 7.76
CA LEU A 267 2.08 -17.83 7.43
C LEU A 267 3.44 -18.49 7.27
N SER A 268 4.26 -17.94 6.39
CA SER A 268 5.62 -18.41 6.16
C SER A 268 6.65 -17.30 6.27
N ILE A 269 7.83 -17.64 6.77
CA ILE A 269 9.00 -16.78 6.83
C ILE A 269 10.16 -17.59 6.25
N PHE A 270 10.89 -17.00 5.30
CA PHE A 270 12.12 -17.59 4.76
C PHE A 270 13.28 -16.64 5.05
N CYS A 271 14.09 -16.96 6.04
CA CYS A 271 15.30 -16.21 6.36
C CYS A 271 16.38 -16.46 5.30
N ASP A 272 17.17 -15.42 5.01
CA ASP A 272 18.25 -15.46 4.03
C ASP A 272 19.34 -14.47 4.45
N TYR A 273 20.56 -14.98 4.62
CA TYR A 273 21.69 -14.22 5.15
C TYR A 273 22.18 -13.11 4.20
N GLN A 274 21.80 -13.14 2.92
CA GLN A 274 22.19 -12.11 1.94
C GLN A 274 21.30 -10.87 2.05
N SER A 275 20.07 -11.04 2.49
CA SER A 275 19.07 -9.98 2.66
C SER A 275 19.21 -9.20 3.97
N THR A 276 20.44 -9.04 4.48
CA THR A 276 20.71 -8.45 5.82
C THR A 276 20.14 -7.04 6.02
N THR A 277 20.02 -6.26 4.95
CA THR A 277 19.47 -4.89 5.01
C THR A 277 17.94 -4.84 5.02
N THR A 278 17.26 -5.95 4.74
CA THR A 278 15.79 -6.05 4.59
C THR A 278 15.15 -7.14 5.46
N GLN A 279 15.93 -7.80 6.33
CA GLN A 279 15.47 -8.81 7.28
C GLN A 279 15.68 -8.35 8.73
N THR A 280 15.19 -7.16 9.07
CA THR A 280 15.02 -6.78 10.48
C THR A 280 13.77 -7.44 11.06
N VAL A 281 13.65 -7.48 12.39
CA VAL A 281 12.43 -7.97 13.07
C VAL A 281 11.17 -7.26 12.57
N VAL A 282 11.26 -5.94 12.35
CA VAL A 282 10.17 -5.12 11.81
C VAL A 282 9.78 -5.57 10.39
N ASP A 283 10.76 -5.81 9.51
CA ASP A 283 10.49 -6.26 8.15
C ASP A 283 9.82 -7.65 8.13
N ILE A 284 10.21 -8.55 9.03
CA ILE A 284 9.57 -9.87 9.20
C ILE A 284 8.12 -9.70 9.66
N LEU A 285 7.83 -8.89 10.68
CA LEU A 285 6.44 -8.65 11.11
C LEU A 285 5.60 -7.97 10.02
N CYS A 286 6.18 -7.02 9.27
CA CYS A 286 5.54 -6.43 8.10
C CYS A 286 5.19 -7.50 7.04
N SER A 287 6.07 -8.47 6.81
CA SER A 287 5.83 -9.57 5.87
C SER A 287 4.73 -10.54 6.34
N LEU A 288 4.61 -10.77 7.66
CA LEU A 288 3.52 -11.54 8.25
C LEU A 288 2.18 -10.79 8.08
N MET A 289 2.18 -9.48 8.33
CA MET A 289 0.98 -8.66 8.16
C MET A 289 0.57 -8.57 6.68
N LYS A 290 1.54 -8.50 5.76
CA LYS A 290 1.29 -8.60 4.31
C LYS A 290 0.60 -9.92 3.93
N GLN A 291 1.05 -11.04 4.48
CA GLN A 291 0.42 -12.34 4.22
C GLN A 291 -0.98 -12.44 4.83
N LEU A 292 -1.16 -11.91 6.04
CA LEU A 292 -2.47 -11.81 6.69
C LEU A 292 -3.48 -11.05 5.80
N ILE A 293 -3.15 -9.86 5.30
CA ILE A 293 -4.08 -9.10 4.46
C ILE A 293 -4.34 -9.76 3.10
N GLN A 294 -3.38 -10.51 2.58
CA GLN A 294 -3.56 -11.24 1.33
C GLN A 294 -4.53 -12.43 1.48
N ASP A 295 -4.58 -13.06 2.66
CA ASP A 295 -5.46 -14.21 2.91
C ASP A 295 -6.80 -13.79 3.53
N SER A 296 -6.79 -12.79 4.41
CA SER A 296 -7.96 -12.37 5.21
C SER A 296 -8.58 -11.05 4.75
N GLY A 297 -7.95 -10.32 3.84
CA GLY A 297 -8.37 -8.99 3.39
C GLY A 297 -7.89 -7.86 4.31
N LEU A 298 -8.21 -6.62 3.94
CA LEU A 298 -7.86 -5.44 4.73
C LEU A 298 -8.80 -5.26 5.93
N SER A 299 -8.21 -5.12 7.11
CA SER A 299 -8.94 -4.73 8.32
C SER A 299 -8.86 -3.23 8.57
N ILE A 300 -9.77 -2.71 9.41
CA ILE A 300 -9.79 -1.30 9.80
C ILE A 300 -8.49 -0.90 10.53
N PRO A 301 -7.96 -1.69 11.50
CA PRO A 301 -6.68 -1.38 12.14
C PRO A 301 -5.52 -1.23 11.14
N ILE A 302 -5.40 -2.15 10.18
CA ILE A 302 -4.31 -2.14 9.19
C ILE A 302 -4.48 -0.94 8.22
N THR A 303 -5.70 -0.66 7.79
CA THR A 303 -6.03 0.48 6.94
C THR A 303 -5.72 1.82 7.64
N SER A 304 -6.02 1.89 8.93
CA SER A 304 -5.72 3.06 9.77
C SER A 304 -4.21 3.25 9.92
N LEU A 305 -3.47 2.17 10.19
CA LEU A 305 -2.02 2.20 10.28
C LEU A 305 -1.38 2.65 8.96
N TYR A 306 -1.81 2.08 7.83
CA TYR A 306 -1.33 2.51 6.50
C TYR A 306 -1.59 3.99 6.25
N SER A 307 -2.80 4.45 6.53
CA SER A 307 -3.18 5.85 6.31
C SER A 307 -2.40 6.79 7.23
N GLN A 308 -2.09 6.37 8.46
CA GLN A 308 -1.27 7.12 9.41
C GLN A 308 0.17 7.23 8.88
N CYS A 309 0.83 6.11 8.65
CA CYS A 309 2.20 6.07 8.14
C CYS A 309 2.39 6.78 6.80
N LEU A 310 1.41 6.71 5.89
CA LEU A 310 1.46 7.41 4.61
C LEU A 310 1.42 8.94 4.80
N ARG A 311 0.60 9.44 5.73
CA ARG A 311 0.57 10.87 6.08
C ARG A 311 1.88 11.32 6.74
N ASP A 312 2.48 10.45 7.53
CA ASP A 312 3.69 10.75 8.32
C ASP A 312 4.98 10.51 7.55
N GLN A 313 4.88 9.90 6.36
CA GLN A 313 6.01 9.40 5.58
C GLN A 313 6.95 8.48 6.38
N THR A 314 6.38 7.73 7.32
CA THR A 314 7.11 6.81 8.21
C THR A 314 6.83 5.34 7.88
N ARG A 315 7.67 4.44 8.40
CA ARG A 315 7.41 2.99 8.41
C ARG A 315 6.66 2.60 9.69
N PRO A 316 5.93 1.47 9.71
CA PRO A 316 5.29 0.95 10.92
C PRO A 316 6.30 0.75 12.05
N SER A 317 5.92 1.11 13.27
CA SER A 317 6.72 0.80 14.45
C SER A 317 6.56 -0.67 14.84
N LEU A 318 7.57 -1.23 15.52
CA LEU A 318 7.50 -2.60 16.03
C LEU A 318 6.28 -2.79 16.96
N HIS A 319 6.02 -1.82 17.82
CA HIS A 319 4.90 -1.86 18.77
C HIS A 319 3.55 -1.92 18.06
N ASP A 320 3.33 -1.10 17.03
CA ASP A 320 2.06 -1.08 16.29
C ASP A 320 1.83 -2.39 15.54
N LEU A 321 2.89 -2.94 14.92
CA LEU A 321 2.84 -4.23 14.23
C LEU A 321 2.48 -5.35 15.19
N THR A 322 3.19 -5.47 16.32
CA THR A 322 2.91 -6.51 17.32
C THR A 322 1.50 -6.40 17.86
N LYS A 323 1.04 -5.18 18.20
CA LYS A 323 -0.30 -4.94 18.71
C LYS A 323 -1.39 -5.34 17.72
N ILE A 324 -1.28 -4.89 16.46
CA ILE A 324 -2.29 -5.19 15.44
C ILE A 324 -2.29 -6.68 15.09
N LEU A 325 -1.11 -7.27 14.88
CA LEU A 325 -1.02 -8.71 14.60
C LEU A 325 -1.62 -9.54 15.74
N SER A 326 -1.37 -9.18 17.00
CA SER A 326 -1.96 -9.88 18.15
C SER A 326 -3.48 -9.78 18.14
N GLN A 327 -4.04 -8.59 17.88
CA GLN A 327 -5.49 -8.37 17.79
C GLN A 327 -6.15 -9.17 16.65
N GLU A 328 -5.51 -9.21 15.49
CA GLU A 328 -6.03 -9.97 14.34
C GLU A 328 -5.93 -11.48 14.61
N PHE A 329 -4.85 -11.94 15.25
CA PHE A 329 -4.63 -13.34 15.58
C PHE A 329 -5.56 -13.84 16.68
N GLU A 330 -5.95 -13.01 17.66
CA GLU A 330 -6.93 -13.37 18.69
C GLU A 330 -8.29 -13.82 18.12
N SER A 331 -8.65 -13.31 16.94
CA SER A 331 -9.91 -13.67 16.27
C SER A 331 -9.88 -15.07 15.60
N LEU A 332 -8.70 -15.67 15.47
CA LEU A 332 -8.48 -16.94 14.78
C LEU A 332 -8.39 -18.09 15.77
N GLN A 333 -8.86 -19.27 15.36
CA GLN A 333 -8.74 -20.46 16.20
C GLN A 333 -7.28 -20.94 16.29
N ARG A 334 -6.55 -20.86 15.18
CA ARG A 334 -5.13 -21.26 15.07
C ARG A 334 -4.38 -20.42 14.04
N VAL A 335 -3.12 -20.13 14.34
CA VAL A 335 -2.19 -19.46 13.42
C VAL A 335 -0.93 -20.31 13.30
N TYR A 336 -0.70 -20.91 12.14
CA TYR A 336 0.54 -21.63 11.85
C TYR A 336 1.57 -20.66 11.29
N ILE A 337 2.75 -20.62 11.87
CA ILE A 337 3.89 -19.85 11.39
C ILE A 337 5.03 -20.82 11.13
N VAL A 338 5.48 -20.91 9.89
CA VAL A 338 6.62 -21.73 9.48
C VAL A 338 7.79 -20.80 9.21
N LEU A 339 8.80 -20.82 10.07
CA LEU A 339 10.04 -20.05 9.97
C LEU A 339 11.16 -20.94 9.45
N ASP A 340 11.58 -20.72 8.22
CA ASP A 340 12.67 -21.44 7.59
C ASP A 340 14.02 -20.73 7.76
N ALA A 341 15.06 -21.51 8.07
CA ALA A 341 16.46 -21.10 8.12
C ALA A 341 16.79 -20.00 9.15
N LEU A 342 16.38 -20.16 10.42
CA LEU A 342 16.69 -19.19 11.49
C LEU A 342 18.20 -18.90 11.64
N ASP A 343 19.07 -19.85 11.29
CA ASP A 343 20.52 -19.66 11.30
C ASP A 343 21.02 -18.61 10.29
N GLU A 344 20.19 -18.23 9.32
CA GLU A 344 20.49 -17.22 8.32
C GLU A 344 19.94 -15.83 8.69
N PHE A 345 19.16 -15.72 9.78
CA PHE A 345 18.75 -14.43 10.34
C PHE A 345 19.92 -13.76 11.08
N ILE A 346 20.04 -12.44 10.94
CA ILE A 346 21.10 -11.62 11.56
C ILE A 346 21.01 -11.70 13.08
N ASP A 347 22.16 -11.77 13.75
CA ASP A 347 22.23 -11.95 15.20
C ASP A 347 23.23 -10.99 15.85
N ASP A 348 23.27 -9.75 15.34
CA ASP A 348 24.30 -8.78 15.71
C ASP A 348 24.12 -8.19 17.13
N ASN A 349 23.02 -8.52 17.83
CA ASN A 349 22.73 -8.17 19.24
C ASN A 349 21.55 -8.99 19.82
N GLY A 350 21.44 -10.29 19.53
CA GLY A 350 20.34 -11.14 20.04
C GLY A 350 19.02 -11.02 19.28
N GLY A 351 19.06 -10.56 18.02
CA GLY A 351 17.86 -10.36 17.18
C GLY A 351 17.06 -11.64 16.96
N ARG A 352 17.70 -12.82 16.99
CA ARG A 352 17.00 -14.13 16.91
C ARG A 352 16.11 -14.39 18.12
N GLU A 353 16.60 -14.05 19.31
CA GLU A 353 15.85 -14.18 20.55
C GLU A 353 14.68 -13.20 20.58
N GLU A 354 14.92 -11.95 20.17
CA GLU A 354 13.88 -10.93 20.02
C GLU A 354 12.77 -11.36 19.06
N LEU A 355 13.13 -11.86 17.86
CA LEU A 355 12.17 -12.33 16.86
C LEU A 355 11.30 -13.47 17.40
N LEU A 356 11.91 -14.51 17.96
CA LEU A 356 11.19 -15.66 18.50
C LEU A 356 10.31 -15.26 19.69
N GLY A 357 10.83 -14.43 20.59
CA GLY A 357 10.10 -13.90 21.73
C GLY A 357 8.86 -13.13 21.30
N LEU A 358 8.99 -12.26 20.29
CA LEU A 358 7.88 -11.50 19.73
C LEU A 358 6.85 -12.42 19.07
N ILE A 359 7.26 -13.33 18.19
CA ILE A 359 6.33 -14.25 17.52
C ILE A 359 5.56 -15.08 18.53
N LYS A 360 6.23 -15.64 19.55
CA LYS A 360 5.57 -16.41 20.62
C LYS A 360 4.64 -15.53 21.48
N SER A 361 4.92 -14.23 21.60
CA SER A 361 4.08 -13.29 22.37
C SER A 361 2.84 -12.79 21.63
N LEU A 362 2.72 -12.99 20.31
CA LEU A 362 1.60 -12.50 19.50
C LEU A 362 0.26 -13.18 19.84
N GLY A 363 0.27 -14.36 20.46
CA GLY A 363 -0.95 -15.02 20.90
C GLY A 363 -0.75 -16.48 21.31
N PRO A 364 -1.61 -17.01 22.21
CA PRO A 364 -1.52 -18.40 22.68
C PRO A 364 -1.97 -19.42 21.62
N ASN A 365 -2.59 -18.99 20.52
CA ASN A 365 -3.09 -19.83 19.43
C ASN A 365 -2.07 -20.01 18.28
N ILE A 366 -0.81 -19.63 18.51
CA ILE A 366 0.26 -19.69 17.53
C ILE A 366 0.94 -21.05 17.59
N HIS A 367 1.06 -21.70 16.44
CA HIS A 367 1.82 -22.92 16.25
C HIS A 367 3.04 -22.56 15.38
N LEU A 368 4.22 -22.52 15.99
CA LEU A 368 5.48 -22.11 15.38
C LEU A 368 6.34 -23.33 15.04
N LEU A 369 6.67 -23.51 13.76
CA LEU A 369 7.67 -24.47 13.30
C LEU A 369 8.91 -23.70 12.87
N VAL A 370 10.08 -24.06 13.41
CA VAL A 370 11.35 -23.41 13.08
C VAL A 370 12.32 -24.41 12.49
N THR A 371 12.86 -24.15 11.29
CA THR A 371 14.00 -24.91 10.75
C THR A 371 15.31 -24.16 10.97
N SER A 372 16.38 -24.87 11.27
CA SER A 372 17.73 -24.29 11.34
C SER A 372 18.83 -25.33 11.16
N ARG A 373 20.09 -24.87 11.11
CA ARG A 373 21.24 -25.73 11.44
C ARG A 373 21.23 -26.08 12.93
N ASP A 374 21.81 -27.24 13.24
CA ASP A 374 22.03 -27.69 14.62
C ASP A 374 23.23 -26.98 15.24
N ILE A 375 23.06 -25.69 15.55
CA ILE A 375 24.06 -24.83 16.18
C ILE A 375 23.71 -24.69 17.66
N THR A 376 24.71 -24.82 18.54
CA THR A 376 24.52 -24.77 19.99
C THR A 376 23.86 -23.48 20.48
N THR A 377 24.23 -22.33 19.92
CA THR A 377 23.65 -21.02 20.27
C THR A 377 22.18 -20.87 19.86
N ILE A 378 21.75 -21.54 18.80
CA ILE A 378 20.32 -21.58 18.40
C ILE A 378 19.58 -22.59 19.27
N GLY A 379 20.19 -23.75 19.52
CA GLY A 379 19.59 -24.78 20.38
C GLY A 379 19.30 -24.30 21.79
N SER A 380 20.07 -23.35 22.33
CA SER A 380 19.75 -22.73 23.64
C SER A 380 18.45 -21.94 23.65
N LEU A 381 17.93 -21.51 22.50
CA LEU A 381 16.65 -20.79 22.39
C LEU A 381 15.42 -21.72 22.47
N PHE A 382 15.62 -23.04 22.38
CA PHE A 382 14.57 -24.05 22.26
C PHE A 382 14.66 -25.15 23.34
N GLN A 383 15.22 -24.86 24.52
CA GLN A 383 15.47 -25.88 25.55
C GLN A 383 14.18 -26.55 26.07
N GLU A 384 13.07 -25.80 26.12
CA GLU A 384 11.77 -26.27 26.60
C GLU A 384 10.83 -26.68 25.44
N ASP A 385 11.23 -26.45 24.19
CA ASP A 385 10.40 -26.71 23.01
C ASP A 385 10.63 -28.12 22.44
N THR A 386 9.69 -28.61 21.62
CA THR A 386 9.80 -29.94 21.00
C THR A 386 10.86 -29.93 19.91
N ARG A 387 11.77 -30.91 19.91
CA ARG A 387 12.85 -31.05 18.90
C ARG A 387 12.60 -32.23 17.95
N LEU A 388 12.68 -31.99 16.65
CA LEU A 388 12.61 -33.01 15.60
C LEU A 388 13.76 -32.87 14.59
N ASN A 389 14.74 -33.77 14.65
CA ASN A 389 15.89 -33.71 13.73
C ASN A 389 15.48 -34.04 12.30
N ILE A 390 15.67 -33.11 11.36
CA ILE A 390 15.42 -33.33 9.94
C ILE A 390 16.57 -34.14 9.33
N ARG A 391 16.22 -35.29 8.75
CA ARG A 391 17.13 -36.14 7.97
C ARG A 391 16.35 -36.84 6.87
N ALA A 392 16.85 -36.79 5.63
CA ALA A 392 16.22 -37.52 4.53
C ALA A 392 16.32 -39.03 4.79
N THR A 393 15.24 -39.77 4.50
CA THR A 393 15.26 -41.22 4.57
C THR A 393 16.04 -41.80 3.39
N ASP A 394 16.50 -43.04 3.52
CA ASP A 394 17.16 -43.73 2.40
C ASP A 394 16.20 -43.88 1.20
N GLU A 395 14.89 -44.01 1.45
CA GLU A 395 13.84 -44.02 0.43
C GLU A 395 13.73 -42.68 -0.31
N ASP A 396 13.80 -41.56 0.42
CA ASP A 396 13.79 -40.22 -0.18
C ASP A 396 15.03 -40.02 -1.06
N ILE A 397 16.21 -40.39 -0.55
CA ILE A 397 17.47 -40.30 -1.29
C ILE A 397 17.41 -41.19 -2.54
N ASN A 398 16.87 -42.40 -2.42
CA ASN A 398 16.70 -43.30 -3.56
C ASN A 398 15.75 -42.73 -4.62
N THR A 399 14.64 -42.09 -4.21
CA THR A 399 13.71 -41.42 -5.12
C THR A 399 14.39 -40.27 -5.85
N TYR A 400 15.16 -39.45 -5.13
CA TYR A 400 15.97 -38.37 -5.70
C TYR A 400 17.01 -38.89 -6.70
N ILE A 401 17.75 -39.94 -6.36
CA ILE A 401 18.76 -40.56 -7.22
C ILE A 401 18.09 -41.19 -8.44
N ALA A 402 16.97 -41.90 -8.28
CA ALA A 402 16.26 -42.54 -9.38
C ALA A 402 15.76 -41.52 -10.41
N ALA A 403 15.26 -40.37 -9.96
CA ALA A 403 14.87 -39.27 -10.83
C ALA A 403 16.09 -38.70 -11.59
N LYS A 404 17.24 -38.54 -10.92
CA LYS A 404 18.50 -38.13 -11.56
C LYS A 404 19.06 -39.17 -12.52
N LEU A 405 19.01 -40.46 -12.21
CA LEU A 405 19.45 -41.56 -13.10
C LEU A 405 18.61 -41.64 -14.38
N SER A 406 17.35 -41.26 -14.29
CA SER A 406 16.42 -41.22 -15.43
C SER A 406 16.71 -40.05 -16.38
N ARG A 407 17.50 -39.06 -15.96
CA ARG A 407 17.86 -37.85 -16.73
C ARG A 407 19.39 -37.83 -17.00
N GLY A 408 19.82 -37.53 -18.24
CA GLY A 408 21.24 -37.29 -18.55
C GLY A 408 22.09 -38.51 -18.95
N ARG A 409 23.43 -38.33 -18.97
CA ARG A 409 24.44 -39.25 -19.57
C ARG A 409 24.49 -40.63 -18.90
N PHE A 410 24.02 -40.71 -17.65
CA PHE A 410 24.00 -41.93 -16.86
C PHE A 410 22.97 -42.96 -17.32
N SER A 411 21.84 -42.49 -17.86
CA SER A 411 20.77 -43.34 -18.36
C SER A 411 21.29 -44.40 -19.33
N ARG A 412 22.27 -44.07 -20.19
CA ARG A 412 22.83 -44.99 -21.19
C ARG A 412 23.63 -46.16 -20.58
N HIS A 413 24.31 -45.95 -19.46
CA HIS A 413 25.16 -46.97 -18.84
C HIS A 413 24.39 -47.91 -17.91
N VAL A 414 23.24 -47.44 -17.39
CA VAL A 414 22.40 -48.13 -16.40
C VAL A 414 21.13 -48.73 -17.02
N ARG A 415 20.72 -48.30 -18.23
CA ARG A 415 19.54 -48.83 -18.94
C ARG A 415 19.67 -50.34 -19.19
N GLY A 416 18.73 -51.10 -18.64
CA GLY A 416 18.68 -52.57 -18.74
C GLY A 416 19.60 -53.33 -17.79
N ARG A 417 20.23 -52.64 -16.82
CA ARG A 417 21.07 -53.25 -15.77
C ARG A 417 20.53 -52.91 -14.39
N ASP A 418 19.53 -53.68 -13.96
CA ASP A 418 18.89 -53.49 -12.65
C ASP A 418 19.87 -53.77 -11.51
N ASP A 419 20.81 -54.69 -11.68
CA ASP A 419 21.88 -54.99 -10.71
C ASP A 419 22.76 -53.76 -10.41
N LEU A 420 23.11 -52.98 -11.44
CA LEU A 420 23.93 -51.78 -11.29
C LEU A 420 23.12 -50.61 -10.74
N ARG A 421 21.85 -50.50 -11.14
CA ARG A 421 20.92 -49.50 -10.62
C ARG A 421 20.73 -49.66 -9.12
N GLU A 422 20.42 -50.87 -8.66
CA GLU A 422 20.25 -51.18 -7.24
C GLU A 422 21.54 -50.95 -6.45
N ALA A 423 22.70 -51.32 -7.00
CA ALA A 423 23.97 -51.04 -6.37
C ALA A 423 24.21 -49.53 -6.17
N ILE A 424 23.91 -48.69 -7.17
CA ILE A 424 24.04 -47.23 -7.07
C ILE A 424 23.11 -46.66 -6.01
N LEU A 425 21.83 -47.05 -6.02
CA LEU A 425 20.83 -46.61 -5.06
C LEU A 425 21.29 -46.94 -3.62
N ALA A 426 21.56 -48.21 -3.33
CA ALA A 426 22.01 -48.65 -2.01
C ALA A 426 23.34 -48.02 -1.58
N GLY A 427 24.31 -47.92 -2.51
CA GLY A 427 25.65 -47.42 -2.22
C GLY A 427 25.70 -45.92 -1.94
N ILE A 428 24.89 -45.11 -2.63
CA ILE A 428 24.79 -43.67 -2.37
C ILE A 428 23.92 -43.42 -1.14
N ALA A 429 22.74 -44.03 -1.01
CA ALA A 429 21.84 -43.81 0.13
C ALA A 429 22.57 -44.07 1.46
N GLY A 430 23.27 -45.21 1.57
CA GLY A 430 24.01 -45.56 2.79
C GLY A 430 25.14 -44.57 3.14
N LYS A 431 25.72 -43.86 2.17
CA LYS A 431 26.84 -42.93 2.37
C LYS A 431 26.44 -41.46 2.41
N ALA A 432 25.30 -41.11 1.84
CA ALA A 432 24.75 -39.76 1.85
C ALA A 432 24.29 -39.34 3.27
N LYS A 433 24.12 -40.30 4.19
CA LYS A 433 23.74 -40.08 5.60
C LYS A 433 22.52 -39.16 5.76
N GLY A 434 21.56 -39.20 4.83
CA GLY A 434 20.35 -38.37 4.85
C GLY A 434 20.51 -36.95 4.31
N MET A 435 21.58 -36.65 3.55
CA MET A 435 21.81 -35.35 2.90
C MET A 435 21.65 -35.46 1.38
N PHE A 436 20.65 -34.79 0.80
CA PHE A 436 20.47 -34.71 -0.66
C PHE A 436 21.64 -34.04 -1.37
N LEU A 437 22.25 -33.03 -0.75
CA LEU A 437 23.44 -32.36 -1.30
C LEU A 437 24.61 -33.34 -1.47
N LEU A 438 24.88 -34.17 -0.46
CA LEU A 438 25.93 -35.18 -0.52
C LEU A 438 25.60 -36.27 -1.55
N ALA A 439 24.34 -36.71 -1.62
CA ALA A 439 23.87 -37.64 -2.65
C ALA A 439 24.05 -37.04 -4.07
N GLY A 440 23.78 -35.75 -4.24
CA GLY A 440 24.05 -35.01 -5.48
C GLY A 440 25.52 -35.05 -5.88
N LEU A 441 26.43 -34.75 -4.94
CA LEU A 441 27.87 -34.81 -5.18
C LEU A 441 28.36 -36.22 -5.52
N HIS A 442 27.83 -37.26 -4.87
CA HIS A 442 28.15 -38.65 -5.19
C HIS A 442 27.68 -39.02 -6.60
N MET A 443 26.49 -38.58 -7.00
CA MET A 443 25.98 -38.77 -8.35
C MET A 443 26.88 -38.10 -9.39
N ASP A 444 27.32 -36.87 -9.14
CA ASP A 444 28.23 -36.15 -10.03
C ASP A 444 29.60 -36.82 -10.13
N LEU A 445 30.11 -37.41 -9.04
CA LEU A 445 31.36 -38.17 -9.05
C LEU A 445 31.24 -39.45 -9.88
N LEU A 446 30.14 -40.19 -9.71
CA LEU A 446 29.93 -41.41 -10.48
C LEU A 446 29.73 -41.09 -11.97
N ALA A 447 29.19 -39.92 -12.34
CA ALA A 447 28.88 -39.53 -13.73
C ALA A 447 30.11 -39.46 -14.64
N GLN A 448 31.29 -39.43 -14.04
CA GLN A 448 32.58 -39.35 -14.69
C GLN A 448 33.19 -40.75 -14.95
N THR A 449 32.57 -41.81 -14.43
CA THR A 449 33.06 -43.17 -14.62
C THR A 449 32.76 -43.68 -16.03
N THR A 450 33.76 -44.29 -16.66
CA THR A 450 33.69 -44.68 -18.08
C THR A 450 33.14 -46.09 -18.29
N ASN A 451 33.14 -46.92 -17.26
CA ASN A 451 32.63 -48.29 -17.33
C ASN A 451 32.12 -48.80 -15.97
N PRO A 452 31.29 -49.86 -15.95
CA PRO A 452 30.68 -50.38 -14.73
C PRO A 452 31.66 -50.88 -13.67
N LYS A 453 32.87 -51.32 -14.05
CA LYS A 453 33.88 -51.82 -13.11
C LYS A 453 34.45 -50.66 -12.29
N ILE A 454 34.83 -49.58 -12.95
CA ILE A 454 35.30 -48.34 -12.31
C ILE A 454 34.17 -47.73 -11.47
N LEU A 455 32.93 -47.78 -11.96
CA LEU A 455 31.77 -47.31 -11.21
C LEU A 455 31.64 -48.01 -9.86
N ARG A 456 31.68 -49.35 -9.84
CA ARG A 456 31.61 -50.12 -8.59
C ARG A 456 32.78 -49.82 -7.65
N GLU A 457 33.98 -49.58 -8.18
CA GLU A 457 35.13 -49.20 -7.39
C GLU A 457 34.93 -47.82 -6.73
N VAL A 458 34.49 -46.81 -7.50
CA VAL A 458 34.24 -45.45 -6.99
C VAL A 458 33.11 -45.45 -5.97
N LEU A 459 32.04 -46.21 -6.21
CA LEU A 459 30.92 -46.41 -5.28
C LEU A 459 31.43 -46.92 -3.92
N SER A 460 32.36 -47.88 -3.92
CA SER A 460 32.97 -48.40 -2.68
C SER A 460 33.82 -47.36 -1.92
N LYS A 461 34.34 -46.34 -2.61
CA LYS A 461 35.23 -45.28 -2.07
C LYS A 461 34.57 -43.89 -1.93
N LEU A 462 33.25 -43.80 -2.12
CA LEU A 462 32.51 -42.54 -1.92
C LEU A 462 32.76 -41.94 -0.52
N PRO A 463 32.98 -40.61 -0.42
CA PRO A 463 33.18 -39.92 0.86
C PRO A 463 31.92 -39.93 1.73
N GLU A 464 32.06 -39.96 3.04
CA GLU A 464 30.91 -40.01 3.98
C GLU A 464 30.60 -38.68 4.68
N SER A 465 31.43 -37.66 4.47
CA SER A 465 31.26 -36.33 5.06
C SER A 465 31.30 -35.26 4.00
N MET A 466 30.66 -34.12 4.30
CA MET A 466 30.62 -32.99 3.39
C MET A 466 32.03 -32.42 3.14
N THR A 467 32.86 -32.29 4.19
CA THR A 467 34.25 -31.84 4.07
C THR A 467 35.07 -32.76 3.16
N SER A 468 34.98 -34.08 3.34
CA SER A 468 35.69 -35.03 2.47
C SER A 468 35.15 -35.04 1.04
N ALA A 469 33.85 -34.75 0.85
CA ALA A 469 33.25 -34.61 -0.48
C ALA A 469 33.68 -33.31 -1.17
N TYR A 470 33.81 -32.20 -0.42
CA TYR A 470 34.40 -30.96 -0.90
C TYR A 470 35.88 -31.15 -1.24
N ASP A 471 36.68 -31.73 -0.34
CA ASP A 471 38.11 -32.00 -0.57
C ASP A 471 38.33 -32.88 -1.79
N LYS A 472 37.50 -33.92 -1.98
CA LYS A 472 37.55 -34.74 -3.20
C LYS A 472 37.06 -34.00 -4.44
N THR A 473 36.13 -33.06 -4.30
CA THR A 473 35.66 -32.22 -5.41
C THR A 473 36.71 -31.19 -5.80
N LEU A 474 37.41 -30.57 -4.84
CA LEU A 474 38.53 -29.66 -5.07
C LEU A 474 39.74 -30.42 -5.62
N ALA A 475 40.09 -31.58 -5.06
CA ALA A 475 41.12 -32.46 -5.64
C ALA A 475 40.77 -32.92 -7.06
N ARG A 476 39.47 -33.06 -7.37
CA ARG A 476 38.99 -33.31 -8.73
C ARG A 476 39.20 -32.10 -9.63
N VAL A 477 38.86 -30.89 -9.18
CA VAL A 477 39.16 -29.64 -9.91
C VAL A 477 40.67 -29.53 -10.15
N ASP A 478 41.50 -29.87 -9.17
CA ASP A 478 42.95 -29.90 -9.30
C ASP A 478 43.47 -30.93 -10.31
N SER A 479 42.69 -32.00 -10.55
CA SER A 479 42.99 -33.03 -11.55
C SER A 479 42.44 -32.74 -12.96
N GLN A 480 41.67 -31.66 -13.14
CA GLN A 480 41.22 -31.20 -14.46
C GLN A 480 42.38 -30.58 -15.25
N GLY A 481 42.17 -30.29 -16.54
CA GLY A 481 43.14 -29.53 -17.33
C GLY A 481 43.47 -28.20 -16.64
N VAL A 482 44.71 -27.73 -16.80
CA VAL A 482 45.22 -26.51 -16.13
C VAL A 482 44.28 -25.31 -16.34
N TYR A 483 43.68 -25.20 -17.52
CA TYR A 483 42.72 -24.14 -17.89
C TYR A 483 41.38 -24.23 -17.15
N ASP A 484 40.79 -25.42 -17.06
CA ASP A 484 39.50 -25.61 -16.36
C ASP A 484 39.67 -25.35 -14.86
N ARG A 485 40.78 -25.80 -14.28
CA ARG A 485 41.12 -25.56 -12.86
C ARG A 485 41.21 -24.07 -12.53
N ASP A 486 41.96 -23.30 -13.32
CA ASP A 486 42.13 -21.86 -13.10
C ASP A 486 40.78 -21.13 -13.17
N LEU A 487 39.96 -21.48 -14.16
CA LEU A 487 38.63 -20.90 -14.32
C LEU A 487 37.71 -21.20 -13.13
N VAL A 488 37.69 -22.44 -12.63
CA VAL A 488 36.90 -22.81 -11.44
C VAL A 488 37.32 -21.98 -10.24
N TYR A 489 38.62 -21.81 -10.00
CA TYR A 489 39.09 -21.02 -8.88
C TYR A 489 38.74 -19.54 -9.04
N ARG A 490 38.79 -18.98 -10.26
CA ARG A 490 38.30 -17.63 -10.52
C ARG A 490 36.80 -17.48 -10.26
N VAL A 491 35.99 -18.47 -10.63
CA VAL A 491 34.54 -18.49 -10.32
C VAL A 491 34.32 -18.51 -8.80
N TYR A 492 34.94 -19.44 -8.09
CA TYR A 492 34.79 -19.55 -6.63
C TYR A 492 35.22 -18.27 -5.91
N SER A 493 36.25 -17.61 -6.43
CA SER A 493 36.73 -16.37 -5.89
C SER A 493 35.73 -15.22 -6.01
N TRP A 494 35.13 -15.05 -7.19
CA TRP A 494 34.09 -14.05 -7.39
C TRP A 494 32.85 -14.32 -6.55
N VAL A 495 32.47 -15.60 -6.42
CA VAL A 495 31.34 -16.00 -5.58
C VAL A 495 31.60 -15.75 -4.09
N ALA A 496 32.82 -15.98 -3.62
CA ALA A 496 33.15 -15.89 -2.19
C ALA A 496 33.54 -14.47 -1.73
N PHE A 497 34.18 -13.67 -2.58
CA PHE A 497 34.84 -12.43 -2.16
C PHE A 497 34.28 -11.14 -2.78
N ALA A 498 33.28 -11.24 -3.67
CA ALA A 498 32.61 -10.05 -4.18
C ALA A 498 31.92 -9.26 -3.06
N LYS A 499 31.91 -7.92 -3.14
CA LYS A 499 31.34 -7.02 -2.13
C LYS A 499 29.80 -7.02 -2.09
N ARG A 500 29.21 -7.55 -3.15
CA ARG A 500 27.82 -7.99 -3.24
C ARG A 500 27.76 -9.16 -4.22
N PRO A 501 26.72 -10.00 -4.18
CA PRO A 501 26.60 -11.06 -5.15
C PRO A 501 26.47 -10.51 -6.58
N LEU A 502 27.08 -11.22 -7.51
CA LEU A 502 27.05 -10.89 -8.94
C LEU A 502 25.90 -11.62 -9.63
N THR A 503 25.27 -10.97 -10.59
CA THR A 503 24.41 -11.67 -11.55
C THR A 503 25.24 -12.64 -12.40
N VAL A 504 24.61 -13.68 -12.97
CA VAL A 504 25.30 -14.59 -13.92
C VAL A 504 25.93 -13.80 -15.07
N LEU A 505 25.26 -12.75 -15.55
CA LEU A 505 25.77 -11.90 -16.62
C LEU A 505 26.99 -11.08 -16.17
N GLU A 506 26.95 -10.47 -14.98
CA GLU A 506 28.10 -9.77 -14.40
C GLU A 506 29.30 -10.70 -14.21
N LEU A 507 29.07 -11.90 -13.69
CA LEU A 507 30.12 -12.90 -13.47
C LEU A 507 30.77 -13.34 -14.78
N ARG A 508 29.97 -13.58 -15.83
CA ARG A 508 30.50 -13.92 -17.16
C ARG A 508 31.43 -12.84 -17.69
N TYR A 509 31.04 -11.58 -17.57
CA TYR A 509 31.88 -10.46 -17.97
C TYR A 509 33.15 -10.34 -17.11
N ALA A 510 33.05 -10.52 -15.79
CA ALA A 510 34.21 -10.50 -14.91
C ALA A 510 35.23 -11.61 -15.25
N LEU A 511 34.75 -12.81 -15.62
CA LEU A 511 35.61 -13.93 -16.00
C LEU A 511 36.21 -13.76 -17.41
N ALA A 512 35.51 -13.07 -18.32
CA ALA A 512 35.98 -12.81 -19.67
C ALA A 512 37.07 -11.73 -19.77
N VAL A 513 37.26 -10.93 -18.71
CA VAL A 513 38.31 -9.91 -18.65
C VAL A 513 39.67 -10.55 -18.44
N GLU A 514 40.58 -10.29 -19.37
CA GLU A 514 41.97 -10.71 -19.32
C GLU A 514 42.85 -9.56 -18.83
N PRO A 515 43.67 -9.76 -17.78
CA PRO A 515 44.56 -8.72 -17.26
C PRO A 515 45.44 -8.08 -18.36
N GLY A 516 45.47 -6.74 -18.39
CA GLY A 516 46.31 -5.98 -19.32
C GLY A 516 45.71 -5.73 -20.71
N THR A 517 44.53 -6.29 -21.03
CA THR A 517 43.85 -6.01 -22.31
C THR A 517 43.08 -4.69 -22.27
N LYS A 518 42.76 -4.16 -23.45
CA LYS A 518 42.01 -2.90 -23.64
C LYS A 518 40.64 -3.09 -24.29
N VAL A 519 40.30 -4.32 -24.66
CA VAL A 519 39.04 -4.67 -25.29
C VAL A 519 38.59 -6.01 -24.72
N LEU A 520 37.28 -6.16 -24.51
CA LEU A 520 36.70 -7.45 -24.17
C LEU A 520 36.68 -8.34 -25.41
N ASP A 521 37.33 -9.50 -25.35
CA ASP A 521 37.19 -10.52 -26.38
C ASP A 521 35.82 -11.22 -26.22
N PRO A 522 34.90 -11.13 -27.19
CA PRO A 522 33.63 -11.83 -27.13
C PRO A 522 33.78 -13.35 -27.05
N ASP A 523 34.88 -13.91 -27.56
CA ASP A 523 35.14 -15.36 -27.54
C ASP A 523 35.46 -15.86 -26.12
N ASN A 524 35.80 -14.96 -25.20
CA ASN A 524 36.00 -15.28 -23.78
C ASN A 524 34.69 -15.32 -22.96
N LEU A 525 33.54 -14.97 -23.55
CA LEU A 525 32.24 -15.03 -22.88
C LEU A 525 31.70 -16.46 -22.85
N PHE A 526 31.82 -17.12 -21.70
CA PHE A 526 31.28 -18.46 -21.46
C PHE A 526 29.76 -18.54 -21.63
N ASP A 527 29.22 -19.69 -22.03
CA ASP A 527 27.77 -19.93 -22.04
C ASP A 527 27.20 -20.09 -20.61
N GLY A 528 25.93 -19.73 -20.38
CA GLY A 528 25.29 -19.77 -19.06
C GLY A 528 25.25 -21.17 -18.44
N ASP A 529 25.08 -22.20 -19.28
CA ASP A 529 25.05 -23.61 -18.86
C ASP A 529 26.45 -24.18 -18.52
N PHE A 530 27.52 -23.47 -18.90
CA PHE A 530 28.91 -23.91 -18.71
C PHE A 530 29.36 -23.86 -17.25
N LEU A 531 28.92 -22.84 -16.49
CA LEU A 531 29.35 -22.61 -15.10
C LEU A 531 28.98 -23.76 -14.17
N GLY A 532 27.78 -24.34 -14.34
CA GLY A 532 27.33 -25.51 -13.58
C GLY A 532 28.12 -26.78 -13.88
N SER A 533 28.57 -26.95 -15.14
CA SER A 533 29.38 -28.09 -15.58
C SER A 533 30.82 -28.02 -15.08
N VAL A 534 31.43 -26.82 -15.10
CA VAL A 534 32.85 -26.62 -14.75
C VAL A 534 33.07 -26.57 -13.24
N CYS A 535 32.17 -25.92 -12.49
CA CYS A 535 32.21 -25.87 -11.02
C CYS A 535 31.77 -27.17 -10.34
N ALA A 536 31.53 -28.22 -11.14
CA ALA A 536 31.33 -29.60 -10.71
C ALA A 536 30.21 -29.76 -9.67
N GLY A 537 29.14 -28.96 -9.81
CA GLY A 537 27.96 -28.94 -8.94
C GLY A 537 28.09 -28.10 -7.66
N LEU A 538 29.24 -27.49 -7.38
CA LEU A 538 29.43 -26.66 -6.18
C LEU A 538 28.82 -25.26 -6.27
N VAL A 539 28.55 -24.80 -7.49
CA VAL A 539 27.85 -23.54 -7.77
C VAL A 539 26.52 -23.90 -8.40
N ILE A 540 25.42 -23.56 -7.72
CA ILE A 540 24.05 -23.79 -8.18
C ILE A 540 23.54 -22.48 -8.77
N THR A 541 23.21 -22.47 -10.06
CA THR A 541 22.58 -21.33 -10.73
C THR A 541 21.05 -21.52 -10.66
N GLU A 542 20.36 -20.69 -9.88
CA GLU A 542 18.88 -20.69 -9.85
C GLU A 542 18.32 -19.71 -10.92
N PRO A 543 17.33 -20.12 -11.73
CA PRO A 543 16.70 -19.22 -12.69
C PRO A 543 15.47 -18.49 -12.09
N GLY A 544 15.55 -17.15 -11.95
CA GLY A 544 14.37 -16.26 -11.95
C GLY A 544 14.32 -15.12 -10.91
N PHE A 545 14.61 -13.89 -11.38
CA PHE A 545 14.37 -12.53 -10.83
C PHE A 545 14.98 -12.10 -9.48
N ASP A 546 15.92 -11.15 -9.61
CA ASP A 546 16.52 -10.22 -8.64
C ASP A 546 16.91 -10.75 -7.25
N GLN A 547 18.24 -10.89 -7.11
CA GLN A 547 18.98 -11.11 -5.87
C GLN A 547 18.72 -12.47 -5.23
N GLU A 548 19.67 -13.19 -4.64
CA GLU A 548 21.10 -13.11 -4.44
C GLU A 548 21.40 -14.54 -3.95
N ARG A 549 22.23 -15.32 -4.66
CA ARG A 549 22.60 -16.68 -4.21
C ARG A 549 24.04 -16.95 -4.58
N GLY A 550 24.94 -16.82 -3.60
CA GLY A 550 26.30 -17.30 -3.69
C GLY A 550 26.55 -18.38 -2.63
N PRO A 551 27.10 -19.57 -2.95
CA PRO A 551 27.52 -20.52 -1.92
C PRO A 551 28.70 -19.97 -1.10
N VAL A 552 28.59 -20.03 0.23
CA VAL A 552 29.71 -19.79 1.15
C VAL A 552 30.65 -21.00 1.11
N MET A 553 31.81 -20.83 0.47
CA MET A 553 32.95 -21.72 0.66
C MET A 553 33.98 -21.02 1.55
N ARG A 554 34.26 -21.59 2.72
CA ARG A 554 35.44 -21.23 3.53
C ARG A 554 36.63 -22.01 3.02
N PHE A 555 37.68 -21.32 2.59
CA PHE A 555 39.05 -21.83 2.69
C PHE A 555 40.05 -20.68 2.82
N GLU A 556 41.06 -20.92 3.66
CA GLU A 556 42.29 -20.12 3.81
C GLU A 556 43.28 -20.32 2.62
N LEU A 557 42.79 -20.60 1.40
CA LEU A 557 43.62 -21.17 0.30
C LEU A 557 43.95 -20.24 -0.88
N PHE A 558 43.58 -18.95 -0.85
CA PHE A 558 43.87 -18.05 -1.99
C PHE A 558 44.63 -16.80 -1.55
N PRO A 559 45.96 -16.90 -1.31
CA PRO A 559 46.78 -15.70 -1.27
C PRO A 559 46.59 -14.95 -2.60
N TYR A 560 46.51 -13.62 -2.54
CA TYR A 560 46.35 -12.71 -3.69
C TYR A 560 44.95 -12.60 -4.32
N ILE A 561 43.88 -13.18 -3.76
CA ILE A 561 42.60 -13.15 -4.50
C ILE A 561 41.98 -11.75 -4.67
N GLN A 562 42.14 -10.93 -3.64
CA GLN A 562 41.74 -9.53 -3.68
C GLN A 562 42.49 -8.76 -4.79
N GLU A 563 43.74 -9.15 -5.07
CA GLU A 563 44.53 -8.59 -6.17
C GLU A 563 43.94 -8.95 -7.53
N THR A 564 43.60 -10.23 -7.73
CA THR A 564 42.98 -10.69 -8.98
C THR A 564 41.66 -9.98 -9.25
N ILE A 565 40.78 -9.93 -8.24
CA ILE A 565 39.48 -9.26 -8.36
C ILE A 565 39.67 -7.77 -8.68
N MET A 566 40.55 -7.09 -7.95
CA MET A 566 40.83 -5.68 -8.21
C MET A 566 41.41 -5.47 -9.61
N ARG A 567 42.40 -6.27 -10.02
CA ARG A 567 43.03 -6.20 -11.35
C ARG A 567 42.01 -6.38 -12.46
N THR A 568 41.09 -7.31 -12.31
CA THR A 568 39.98 -7.51 -13.24
C THR A 568 39.09 -6.27 -13.32
N CYS A 569 38.71 -5.67 -12.18
CA CYS A 569 37.93 -4.44 -12.19
C CYS A 569 38.67 -3.28 -12.87
N LEU A 570 39.95 -3.06 -12.51
CA LEU A 570 40.77 -1.99 -13.10
C LEU A 570 40.93 -2.20 -14.61
N THR A 571 41.19 -3.43 -15.05
CA THR A 571 41.35 -3.75 -16.47
C THR A 571 40.05 -3.50 -17.25
N TYR A 572 38.91 -3.94 -16.72
CA TYR A 572 37.61 -3.70 -17.34
C TYR A 572 37.34 -2.20 -17.51
N LEU A 573 37.54 -1.42 -16.44
CA LEU A 573 37.36 0.04 -16.45
C LEU A 573 38.37 0.76 -17.37
N SER A 574 39.43 0.08 -17.78
CA SER A 574 40.46 0.55 -18.70
C SER A 574 40.22 0.23 -20.17
N PHE A 575 39.05 -0.32 -20.54
CA PHE A 575 38.75 -0.64 -21.93
C PHE A 575 38.54 0.60 -22.81
N ASP A 576 39.04 0.54 -24.05
CA ASP A 576 39.04 1.64 -25.03
C ASP A 576 37.63 2.12 -25.36
N ILE A 577 36.62 1.24 -25.28
CA ILE A 577 35.22 1.59 -25.48
C ILE A 577 34.76 2.69 -24.51
N PHE A 578 35.30 2.73 -23.29
CA PHE A 578 34.95 3.74 -22.29
C PHE A 578 35.63 5.09 -22.53
N ALA A 579 36.61 5.16 -23.43
CA ALA A 579 37.21 6.42 -23.85
C ALA A 579 36.36 7.16 -24.90
N LEU A 580 35.40 6.49 -25.54
CA LEU A 580 34.56 7.07 -26.59
C LEU A 580 33.47 8.00 -26.01
N PRO A 581 33.27 9.22 -26.55
CA PRO A 581 32.24 10.15 -26.06
C PRO A 581 30.82 9.61 -26.15
N GLU A 582 30.49 8.89 -27.22
CA GLU A 582 29.16 8.30 -27.47
C GLU A 582 28.79 7.29 -26.39
N THR A 583 29.77 6.47 -25.97
CA THR A 583 29.60 5.48 -24.92
C THR A 583 29.28 6.11 -23.57
N PHE A 584 29.74 7.34 -23.29
CA PHE A 584 29.42 8.02 -22.03
C PHE A 584 27.93 8.39 -21.92
N GLU A 585 27.28 8.70 -23.04
CA GLU A 585 25.81 8.87 -23.11
C GLU A 585 25.09 7.53 -23.03
N ASP A 586 25.61 6.48 -23.65
CA ASP A 586 25.05 5.13 -23.54
C ASP A 586 25.11 4.61 -22.09
N ILE A 587 26.20 4.83 -21.35
CA ILE A 587 26.29 4.48 -19.93
C ILE A 587 25.22 5.23 -19.11
N ARG A 588 24.87 6.46 -19.50
CA ARG A 588 23.84 7.27 -18.81
C ARG A 588 22.43 6.80 -19.14
N THR A 589 22.20 6.34 -20.36
CA THR A 589 20.85 6.06 -20.89
C THR A 589 20.50 4.57 -20.94
N ARG A 590 21.50 3.69 -20.96
CA ARG A 590 21.40 2.23 -21.15
C ARG A 590 22.50 1.47 -20.37
N PRO A 591 22.51 1.54 -19.02
CA PRO A 591 23.53 0.89 -18.20
C PRO A 591 23.62 -0.63 -18.39
N GLU A 592 22.56 -1.28 -18.86
CA GLU A 592 22.48 -2.72 -19.16
C GLU A 592 23.44 -3.18 -20.28
N ILE A 593 23.94 -2.27 -21.12
CA ILE A 593 24.92 -2.59 -22.18
C ILE A 593 26.26 -3.02 -21.57
N PHE A 594 26.58 -2.56 -20.35
CA PHE A 594 27.83 -2.87 -19.65
C PHE A 594 27.53 -3.52 -18.29
N PRO A 595 27.15 -4.81 -18.26
CA PRO A 595 26.63 -5.46 -17.06
C PRO A 595 27.56 -5.34 -15.85
N PHE A 596 28.87 -5.51 -16.06
CA PHE A 596 29.88 -5.52 -15.00
C PHE A 596 30.38 -4.11 -14.60
N LEU A 597 29.98 -3.06 -15.32
CA LEU A 597 30.46 -1.70 -15.09
C LEU A 597 30.07 -1.16 -13.72
N ARG A 598 28.82 -1.35 -13.31
CA ARG A 598 28.35 -0.85 -12.01
C ARG A 598 29.11 -1.49 -10.86
N TYR A 599 29.35 -2.81 -10.92
CA TYR A 599 30.11 -3.51 -9.89
C TYR A 599 31.56 -3.02 -9.86
N SER A 600 32.26 -3.06 -11.00
CA SER A 600 33.67 -2.67 -11.10
C SER A 600 33.89 -1.23 -10.65
N SER A 601 33.09 -0.27 -11.16
CA SER A 601 33.15 1.15 -10.76
C SER A 601 32.92 1.37 -9.27
N SER A 602 32.01 0.62 -8.64
CA SER A 602 31.63 0.90 -7.24
C SER A 602 32.50 0.16 -6.23
N ASN A 603 33.13 -0.96 -6.60
CA ASN A 603 33.71 -1.90 -5.63
C ASN A 603 35.20 -2.15 -5.75
N TRP A 604 35.87 -1.77 -6.85
CA TRP A 604 37.29 -2.09 -7.07
C TRP A 604 38.18 -1.68 -5.88
N GLY A 605 38.00 -0.47 -5.35
CA GLY A 605 38.83 0.06 -4.27
C GLY A 605 38.56 -0.61 -2.91
N PHE A 606 37.37 -1.18 -2.69
CA PHE A 606 37.09 -1.95 -1.47
C PHE A 606 37.79 -3.33 -1.47
N HIS A 607 38.32 -3.78 -2.60
CA HIS A 607 39.20 -4.95 -2.68
C HIS A 607 40.67 -4.61 -2.35
N ALA A 608 41.03 -3.32 -2.28
CA ALA A 608 42.38 -2.88 -1.97
C ALA A 608 42.63 -2.86 -0.45
N SER A 609 42.78 -4.05 0.16
CA SER A 609 43.28 -4.14 1.53
C SER A 609 44.66 -3.47 1.66
N PRO A 610 45.14 -3.13 2.87
CA PRO A 610 46.45 -2.48 3.02
C PRO A 610 47.58 -3.22 2.31
N SER A 611 47.64 -4.56 2.40
CA SER A 611 48.65 -5.36 1.69
C SER A 611 48.52 -5.29 0.16
N VAL A 612 47.28 -5.25 -0.35
CA VAL A 612 46.99 -5.18 -1.78
C VAL A 612 47.32 -3.79 -2.34
N GLN A 613 47.12 -2.72 -1.56
CA GLN A 613 47.53 -1.37 -1.95
C GLN A 613 49.04 -1.30 -2.21
N TYR A 614 49.85 -1.93 -1.36
CA TYR A 614 51.30 -1.97 -1.55
C TYR A 614 51.71 -2.86 -2.73
N SER A 615 51.09 -4.04 -2.89
CA SER A 615 51.47 -4.96 -3.97
C SER A 615 51.04 -4.47 -5.36
N MET A 616 49.95 -3.71 -5.44
CA MET A 616 49.37 -3.21 -6.70
C MET A 616 49.46 -1.68 -6.83
N GLU A 617 50.38 -1.03 -6.12
CA GLU A 617 50.55 0.43 -6.14
C GLU A 617 50.65 0.96 -7.58
N ASP A 618 51.57 0.41 -8.39
CA ASP A 618 51.83 0.87 -9.75
C ASP A 618 50.60 0.73 -10.67
N GLU A 619 49.84 -0.36 -10.51
CA GLU A 619 48.63 -0.62 -11.29
C GLU A 619 47.51 0.37 -10.92
N ILE A 620 47.28 0.60 -9.61
CA ILE A 620 46.28 1.55 -9.13
C ILE A 620 46.65 2.97 -9.56
N VAL A 621 47.91 3.35 -9.39
CA VAL A 621 48.39 4.70 -9.69
C VAL A 621 48.34 4.97 -11.20
N THR A 622 48.83 4.04 -12.02
CA THR A 622 48.74 4.17 -13.49
C THR A 622 47.29 4.22 -13.96
N PHE A 623 46.41 3.41 -13.36
CA PHE A 623 44.98 3.47 -13.64
C PHE A 623 44.40 4.85 -13.33
N LEU A 624 44.69 5.37 -12.13
CA LEU A 624 44.21 6.65 -11.67
C LEU A 624 44.90 7.83 -12.35
N ASP A 625 46.06 7.70 -12.98
CA ASP A 625 46.70 8.80 -13.74
C ASP A 625 45.93 9.15 -15.03
N VAL A 626 45.13 8.21 -15.53
CA VAL A 626 44.39 8.36 -16.80
C VAL A 626 43.01 8.99 -16.59
N GLU A 627 42.76 10.12 -17.24
CA GLU A 627 41.54 10.92 -17.06
C GLU A 627 40.24 10.16 -17.37
N HIS A 628 40.19 9.42 -18.49
CA HIS A 628 38.97 8.71 -18.88
C HIS A 628 38.64 7.55 -17.94
N HIS A 629 39.64 6.84 -17.41
CA HIS A 629 39.44 5.82 -16.37
C HIS A 629 38.75 6.42 -15.13
N ARG A 630 39.22 7.59 -14.68
CA ARG A 630 38.59 8.31 -13.56
C ARG A 630 37.14 8.70 -13.87
N ARG A 631 36.87 9.22 -15.07
CA ARG A 631 35.49 9.59 -15.49
C ARG A 631 34.54 8.40 -15.48
N VAL A 632 34.92 7.27 -16.07
CA VAL A 632 34.05 6.07 -16.11
C VAL A 632 33.87 5.46 -14.72
N THR A 633 34.94 5.41 -13.92
CA THR A 633 34.90 4.86 -12.57
C THR A 633 33.96 5.66 -11.68
N ALA A 634 34.05 6.99 -11.70
CA ALA A 634 33.28 7.79 -10.77
C ALA A 634 31.76 7.82 -11.08
N LYS A 635 31.32 7.39 -12.27
CA LYS A 635 29.92 7.43 -12.71
C LYS A 635 28.92 6.79 -11.74
N PHE A 636 29.29 5.68 -11.11
CA PHE A 636 28.45 4.93 -10.17
C PHE A 636 28.89 5.08 -8.71
N THR A 637 29.82 5.99 -8.44
CA THR A 637 30.29 6.30 -7.09
C THR A 637 29.64 7.58 -6.56
N ARG A 638 29.70 7.79 -5.24
CA ARG A 638 29.30 9.06 -4.63
C ARG A 638 30.37 10.14 -4.71
N ILE A 639 31.41 9.96 -5.52
CA ILE A 639 32.43 11.00 -5.76
C ILE A 639 31.79 12.18 -6.50
N TYR A 640 30.90 11.91 -7.47
CA TYR A 640 30.15 12.95 -8.17
C TYR A 640 28.97 13.48 -7.33
N GLY A 641 29.02 14.75 -6.97
CA GLY A 641 27.90 15.51 -6.38
C GLY A 641 26.97 16.19 -7.40
N GLY A 642 27.09 15.88 -8.70
CA GLY A 642 26.41 16.58 -9.78
C GLY A 642 27.17 16.46 -11.11
N SER A 643 26.82 17.29 -12.10
CA SER A 643 27.48 17.32 -13.42
C SER A 643 28.83 18.05 -13.38
N ARG A 644 29.88 17.48 -12.77
CA ARG A 644 31.22 18.08 -12.90
C ARG A 644 31.68 17.99 -14.38
N PRO A 645 32.15 19.09 -14.99
CA PRO A 645 32.66 19.08 -16.36
C PRO A 645 34.03 18.40 -16.50
N PHE A 646 34.71 18.08 -15.39
CA PHE A 646 36.06 17.50 -15.36
C PHE A 646 36.09 16.16 -14.62
N ALA A 647 37.08 15.32 -14.94
CA ALA A 647 37.33 14.07 -14.24
C ALA A 647 37.72 14.33 -12.78
N PRO A 648 37.23 13.55 -11.80
CA PRO A 648 37.68 13.68 -10.42
C PRO A 648 39.18 13.43 -10.31
N SER A 649 39.85 14.10 -9.38
CA SER A 649 41.26 13.85 -9.08
C SER A 649 41.48 12.45 -8.48
N PRO A 650 42.67 11.84 -8.67
CA PRO A 650 43.06 10.61 -8.00
C PRO A 650 42.86 10.64 -6.47
N LEU A 651 43.09 11.79 -5.83
CA LEU A 651 42.93 11.96 -4.38
C LEU A 651 41.49 11.67 -3.93
N LEU A 652 40.49 11.89 -4.78
CA LEU A 652 39.09 11.63 -4.44
C LEU A 652 38.72 10.16 -4.47
N PHE A 653 39.37 9.37 -5.33
CA PHE A 653 39.20 7.91 -5.28
C PHE A 653 39.88 7.34 -4.04
N ALA A 654 41.09 7.80 -3.72
CA ALA A 654 41.75 7.42 -2.48
C ALA A 654 40.90 7.80 -1.26
N ALA A 655 40.32 9.01 -1.25
CA ALA A 655 39.40 9.49 -0.21
C ALA A 655 38.15 8.62 -0.06
N TYR A 656 37.51 8.30 -1.18
CA TYR A 656 36.25 7.56 -1.21
C TYR A 656 36.40 6.10 -0.76
N TYR A 657 37.47 5.42 -1.18
CA TYR A 657 37.71 4.02 -0.83
C TYR A 657 38.54 3.81 0.43
N GLY A 658 39.10 4.88 1.02
CA GLY A 658 39.98 4.77 2.19
C GLY A 658 41.37 4.22 1.85
N LEU A 659 41.89 4.51 0.65
CA LEU A 659 43.21 4.02 0.20
C LEU A 659 44.34 4.90 0.76
N MET A 660 44.69 4.67 2.03
CA MET A 660 45.69 5.44 2.77
C MET A 660 47.04 5.53 2.06
N HIS A 661 47.57 4.39 1.60
CA HIS A 661 48.86 4.34 0.93
C HIS A 661 48.85 5.10 -0.41
N ILE A 662 47.79 4.88 -1.19
CA ILE A 662 47.62 5.54 -2.49
C ILE A 662 47.43 7.06 -2.33
N MET A 663 46.75 7.50 -1.25
CA MET A 663 46.65 8.93 -0.89
C MET A 663 48.04 9.54 -0.69
N GLU A 664 48.91 8.90 0.09
CA GLU A 664 50.28 9.37 0.31
C GLU A 664 51.10 9.42 -0.97
N VAL A 665 51.00 8.39 -1.83
CA VAL A 665 51.72 8.34 -3.11
C VAL A 665 51.36 9.53 -4.00
N PHE A 666 50.07 9.83 -4.19
CA PHE A 666 49.66 10.97 -5.02
C PHE A 666 50.03 12.32 -4.41
N MET A 667 49.93 12.47 -3.08
CA MET A 667 50.40 13.69 -2.41
C MET A 667 51.91 13.90 -2.58
N ASN A 668 52.71 12.84 -2.48
CA ASN A 668 54.16 12.90 -2.70
C ASN A 668 54.53 13.22 -4.15
N ARG A 669 53.64 12.89 -5.11
CA ARG A 669 53.74 13.30 -6.52
C ARG A 669 53.29 14.75 -6.78
N GLY A 670 52.91 15.50 -5.75
CA GLY A 670 52.51 16.90 -5.84
C GLY A 670 51.02 17.14 -6.05
N ALA A 671 50.16 16.12 -5.90
CA ALA A 671 48.71 16.32 -5.91
C ALA A 671 48.29 17.15 -4.68
N ASP A 672 47.54 18.22 -4.92
CA ASP A 672 47.19 19.20 -3.90
C ASP A 672 45.81 18.92 -3.30
N PRO A 673 45.72 18.49 -2.02
CA PRO A 673 44.44 18.18 -1.39
C PRO A 673 43.52 19.39 -1.25
N ARG A 674 44.03 20.63 -1.38
CA ARG A 674 43.22 21.86 -1.29
C ARG A 674 42.23 22.00 -2.43
N ASN A 675 42.55 21.53 -3.63
CA ASN A 675 41.66 21.71 -4.79
C ASN A 675 40.58 20.63 -4.88
N ASP A 676 40.85 19.46 -4.29
CA ASP A 676 40.05 18.27 -4.54
C ASP A 676 39.00 18.00 -3.45
N LEU A 677 39.17 18.55 -2.24
CA LEU A 677 38.31 18.32 -1.06
C LEU A 677 38.27 16.84 -0.56
N PRO A 678 39.41 16.12 -0.48
CA PRO A 678 39.43 14.71 -0.06
C PRO A 678 38.92 14.50 1.36
N LEU A 679 39.08 15.49 2.25
CA LEU A 679 38.60 15.41 3.64
C LEU A 679 37.08 15.26 3.71
N GLY A 680 36.33 15.97 2.85
CA GLY A 680 34.87 15.87 2.81
C GLY A 680 34.38 14.49 2.37
N LEU A 681 35.06 13.87 1.40
CA LEU A 681 34.74 12.50 0.95
C LEU A 681 35.12 11.44 1.99
N ALA A 682 36.32 11.54 2.58
CA ALA A 682 36.73 10.63 3.64
C ALA A 682 35.78 10.73 4.85
N ALA A 683 35.29 11.93 5.14
CA ALA A 683 34.30 12.17 6.17
C ALA A 683 32.91 11.60 5.81
N GLN A 684 32.48 11.71 4.55
CA GLN A 684 31.23 11.15 4.03
C GLN A 684 31.20 9.62 4.15
N GLU A 685 32.30 8.94 3.85
CA GLU A 685 32.40 7.47 3.83
C GLU A 685 32.86 6.88 5.17
N GLY A 686 33.16 7.71 6.17
CA GLY A 686 33.47 7.26 7.52
C GLY A 686 34.90 6.75 7.73
N HIS A 687 35.84 7.08 6.84
CA HIS A 687 37.24 6.61 6.90
C HIS A 687 38.05 7.35 7.95
N LEU A 688 37.90 6.96 9.22
CA LEU A 688 38.50 7.64 10.38
C LEU A 688 40.01 7.85 10.28
N ASP A 689 40.77 6.83 9.87
CA ASP A 689 42.23 6.93 9.83
C ASP A 689 42.69 7.88 8.71
N MET A 690 41.96 7.92 7.60
CA MET A 690 42.19 8.88 6.53
C MET A 690 41.85 10.31 6.94
N VAL A 691 40.74 10.49 7.65
CA VAL A 691 40.39 11.79 8.24
C VAL A 691 41.50 12.25 9.18
N LYS A 692 42.01 11.39 10.08
CA LYS A 692 43.12 11.74 10.97
C LYS A 692 44.39 12.13 10.23
N MET A 693 44.77 11.37 9.19
CA MET A 693 45.94 11.69 8.35
C MET A 693 45.78 13.06 7.68
N LEU A 694 44.62 13.32 7.06
CA LEU A 694 44.34 14.59 6.39
C LEU A 694 44.31 15.76 7.40
N LEU A 695 43.70 15.57 8.58
CA LEU A 695 43.65 16.59 9.64
C LEU A 695 45.03 16.88 10.26
N ALA A 696 45.98 15.95 10.19
CA ALA A 696 47.35 16.16 10.67
C ALA A 696 48.19 17.04 9.74
N ARG A 697 47.68 17.39 8.55
CA ARG A 697 48.39 18.23 7.58
C ARG A 697 47.92 19.68 7.62
N ASP A 698 48.87 20.61 7.62
CA ASP A 698 48.60 22.05 7.65
C ASP A 698 47.97 22.58 6.36
N ASP A 699 48.20 21.91 5.23
CA ASP A 699 47.68 22.31 3.91
C ASP A 699 46.22 21.91 3.68
N VAL A 700 45.64 21.03 4.50
CA VAL A 700 44.22 20.63 4.40
C VAL A 700 43.37 21.56 5.27
N ASP A 701 42.47 22.34 4.66
CA ASP A 701 41.51 23.13 5.41
C ASP A 701 40.38 22.24 5.95
N VAL A 702 40.30 22.16 7.28
CA VAL A 702 39.30 21.37 8.01
C VAL A 702 37.88 21.86 7.75
N ASN A 703 37.73 23.14 7.40
CA ASN A 703 36.46 23.82 7.26
C ASN A 703 36.06 24.04 5.80
N GLN A 704 36.79 23.43 4.87
CA GLN A 704 36.63 23.69 3.45
C GLN A 704 35.24 23.26 2.97
N THR A 705 34.51 24.18 2.35
CA THR A 705 33.18 23.91 1.80
C THR A 705 33.27 23.41 0.37
N ASP A 706 32.49 22.40 -0.01
CA ASP A 706 32.38 21.91 -1.39
C ASP A 706 31.26 22.65 -2.16
N PRO A 707 31.57 23.57 -3.10
CA PRO A 707 30.56 24.32 -3.86
C PRO A 707 29.60 23.42 -4.65
N GLU A 708 30.09 22.28 -5.15
CA GLU A 708 29.29 21.32 -5.92
C GLU A 708 28.29 20.56 -5.04
N ARG A 709 28.52 20.56 -3.72
CA ARG A 709 27.66 19.93 -2.73
C ARG A 709 26.96 20.97 -1.87
N ARG A 710 26.57 22.09 -2.48
CA ARG A 710 25.87 23.19 -1.81
C ARG A 710 26.68 23.76 -0.65
N TYR A 711 28.00 23.86 -0.78
CA TYR A 711 28.90 24.40 0.24
C TYR A 711 28.91 23.62 1.57
N ARG A 712 28.76 22.30 1.54
CA ARG A 712 28.88 21.46 2.75
C ARG A 712 30.33 21.35 3.24
N THR A 713 30.51 21.36 4.56
CA THR A 713 31.79 21.11 5.23
C THR A 713 32.01 19.61 5.50
N PRO A 714 33.24 19.16 5.78
CA PRO A 714 33.50 17.77 6.17
C PRO A 714 32.73 17.33 7.41
N LEU A 715 32.55 18.24 8.38
CA LEU A 715 31.73 17.97 9.57
C LEU A 715 30.27 17.68 9.20
N MET A 716 29.70 18.44 8.25
CA MET A 716 28.33 18.19 7.76
C MET A 716 28.20 16.86 7.04
N GLU A 717 29.19 16.48 6.21
CA GLU A 717 29.13 15.19 5.51
C GLU A 717 29.26 14.01 6.48
N ALA A 718 30.14 14.07 7.48
CA ALA A 718 30.21 13.07 8.53
C ALA A 718 28.90 12.98 9.35
N ALA A 719 28.30 14.14 9.63
CA ALA A 719 27.06 14.21 10.40
C ALA A 719 25.85 13.67 9.64
N ARG A 720 25.74 14.01 8.35
CA ARG A 720 24.69 13.54 7.44
C ARG A 720 24.70 12.02 7.25
N ASN A 721 25.88 11.41 7.24
CA ASN A 721 26.05 9.96 7.04
C ASN A 721 26.19 9.17 8.35
N GLY A 722 26.15 9.83 9.51
CA GLY A 722 26.07 9.17 10.81
C GLY A 722 27.40 8.59 11.31
N HIS A 723 28.52 9.27 11.10
CA HIS A 723 29.85 8.80 11.49
C HIS A 723 30.37 9.47 12.78
N PRO A 724 30.02 8.97 13.99
CA PRO A 724 30.35 9.64 15.26
C PRO A 724 31.84 9.79 15.52
N GLU A 725 32.66 8.79 15.19
CA GLU A 725 34.11 8.84 15.46
C GLU A 725 34.82 9.84 14.53
N VAL A 726 34.36 9.98 13.29
CA VAL A 726 34.83 11.02 12.37
C VAL A 726 34.44 12.41 12.88
N VAL A 727 33.19 12.57 13.33
CA VAL A 727 32.72 13.83 13.94
C VAL A 727 33.61 14.19 15.14
N ARG A 728 33.93 13.25 16.03
CA ARG A 728 34.86 13.50 17.15
C ARG A 728 36.25 13.91 16.67
N ALA A 729 36.79 13.26 15.65
CA ALA A 729 38.12 13.58 15.13
C ALA A 729 38.17 15.00 14.56
N ILE A 730 37.14 15.38 13.78
CA ILE A 730 37.01 16.71 13.19
C ILE A 730 36.84 17.80 14.26
N LEU A 731 35.99 17.58 15.28
CA LEU A 731 35.76 18.54 16.37
C LEU A 731 36.97 18.72 17.29
N LYS A 732 37.86 17.73 17.39
CA LYS A 732 39.11 17.84 18.18
C LYS A 732 40.19 18.68 17.48
N SER A 733 40.01 19.03 16.21
CA SER A 733 40.99 19.84 15.48
C SER A 733 40.96 21.30 15.96
N GLU A 734 42.09 21.81 16.44
CA GLU A 734 42.24 23.23 16.82
C GLU A 734 42.07 24.20 15.64
N ARG A 735 42.13 23.69 14.40
CA ARG A 735 41.94 24.46 13.17
C ARG A 735 40.46 24.57 12.75
N MET A 736 39.54 23.95 13.49
CA MET A 736 38.11 24.13 13.30
C MET A 736 37.72 25.56 13.65
N ASP A 737 37.09 26.29 12.72
CA ASP A 737 36.71 27.69 12.97
C ASP A 737 35.31 27.82 13.59
N SER A 738 34.35 27.02 13.14
CA SER A 738 33.01 26.95 13.72
C SER A 738 32.30 25.64 13.37
N LEU A 739 31.78 24.96 14.40
CA LEU A 739 30.93 23.79 14.24
C LEU A 739 29.48 24.14 13.85
N ASN A 740 29.11 25.43 13.89
CA ASN A 740 27.79 25.97 13.53
C ASN A 740 27.70 26.50 12.10
N LYS A 741 28.74 26.30 11.27
CA LYS A 741 28.66 26.63 9.85
C LYS A 741 27.42 26.01 9.23
N VAL A 742 26.87 26.71 8.23
CA VAL A 742 25.69 26.31 7.48
C VAL A 742 26.04 26.18 6.00
N CYS A 743 25.47 25.17 5.32
CA CYS A 743 25.60 25.06 3.87
C CYS A 743 24.63 26.02 3.15
N GLU A 744 24.62 26.03 1.82
CA GLU A 744 23.80 26.95 1.00
C GLU A 744 22.33 26.99 1.42
N ASN A 745 21.82 25.83 1.85
CA ASN A 745 20.45 25.69 2.30
C ASN A 745 20.22 25.99 3.78
N GLY A 746 21.12 26.72 4.45
CA GLY A 746 21.01 27.06 5.87
C GLY A 746 21.25 25.89 6.84
N ALA A 747 21.34 24.65 6.38
CA ALA A 747 21.48 23.49 7.27
C ALA A 747 22.89 23.38 7.89
N SER A 748 22.95 23.20 9.21
CA SER A 748 24.18 22.93 9.97
C SER A 748 24.50 21.43 10.05
N ALA A 749 25.66 21.08 10.60
CA ALA A 749 26.00 19.68 10.86
C ALA A 749 25.00 19.01 11.83
N LEU A 750 24.55 19.74 12.86
CA LEU A 750 23.51 19.24 13.77
C LEU A 750 22.20 18.99 13.03
N PHE A 751 21.78 19.91 12.15
CA PHE A 751 20.58 19.72 11.35
C PHE A 751 20.63 18.43 10.53
N TRP A 752 21.74 18.19 9.81
CA TRP A 752 21.89 16.97 9.00
C TRP A 752 21.91 15.69 9.84
N ALA A 753 22.55 15.71 11.02
CA ALA A 753 22.53 14.58 11.95
C ALA A 753 21.11 14.29 12.44
N VAL A 754 20.35 15.34 12.75
CA VAL A 754 18.95 15.23 13.19
C VAL A 754 18.05 14.74 12.07
N TRP A 755 18.18 15.29 10.87
CA TRP A 755 17.42 14.87 9.69
C TRP A 755 17.62 13.39 9.36
N GLY A 756 18.85 12.89 9.53
CA GLY A 756 19.21 11.48 9.32
C GLY A 756 18.87 10.55 10.49
N GLY A 757 18.38 11.06 11.62
CA GLY A 757 18.09 10.25 12.81
C GLY A 757 19.33 9.73 13.55
N HIS A 758 20.50 10.34 13.34
CA HIS A 758 21.79 9.85 13.84
C HIS A 758 22.06 10.25 15.30
N SER A 759 21.32 9.64 16.24
CA SER A 759 21.37 9.97 17.68
C SER A 759 22.80 9.99 18.27
N GLY A 760 23.69 9.10 17.82
CA GLY A 760 25.09 9.07 18.26
C GLY A 760 25.87 10.33 17.89
N VAL A 761 25.65 10.88 16.68
CA VAL A 761 26.24 12.14 16.23
C VAL A 761 25.60 13.33 16.94
N VAL A 762 24.26 13.35 17.05
CA VAL A 762 23.54 14.43 17.73
C VAL A 762 24.01 14.59 19.17
N ARG A 763 24.20 13.49 19.90
CA ARG A 763 24.75 13.50 21.26
C ARG A 763 26.11 14.18 21.34
N ILE A 764 26.99 13.94 20.36
CA ILE A 764 28.34 14.52 20.33
C ILE A 764 28.29 16.02 20.08
N LEU A 765 27.45 16.44 19.12
CA LEU A 765 27.29 17.84 18.76
C LEU A 765 26.61 18.64 19.87
N LEU A 766 25.52 18.13 20.47
CA LEU A 766 24.82 18.79 21.57
C LEU A 766 25.65 18.88 22.86
N ALA A 767 26.68 18.04 23.02
CA ALA A 767 27.63 18.12 24.12
C ALA A 767 28.68 19.22 23.95
N GLN A 768 28.81 19.84 22.77
CA GLN A 768 29.71 20.96 22.58
C GLN A 768 29.12 22.22 23.21
N PRO A 769 29.89 23.02 23.97
CA PRO A 769 29.36 24.20 24.65
C PRO A 769 28.84 25.27 23.69
N ASP A 770 29.49 25.43 22.53
CA ASP A 770 29.20 26.49 21.57
C ASP A 770 28.20 26.07 20.46
N ILE A 771 27.57 24.89 20.56
CA ILE A 771 26.60 24.41 19.56
C ILE A 771 25.34 25.28 19.52
N GLU A 772 25.02 25.80 18.35
CA GLU A 772 23.74 26.47 18.08
C GLU A 772 22.68 25.43 17.71
N ALA A 773 21.86 25.07 18.68
CA ALA A 773 20.85 24.02 18.53
C ALA A 773 19.58 24.47 17.77
N THR A 774 19.48 25.75 17.42
CA THR A 774 18.27 26.38 16.85
C THR A 774 18.43 26.88 15.41
N THR A 775 19.56 26.57 14.74
CA THR A 775 19.78 26.97 13.34
C THR A 775 18.81 26.28 12.39
N TRP A 776 18.15 27.05 11.54
CA TRP A 776 17.11 26.62 10.60
C TRP A 776 17.68 26.23 9.23
N ASP A 777 16.99 25.37 8.49
CA ASP A 777 17.27 25.13 7.06
C ASP A 777 16.50 26.10 6.13
N GLU A 778 16.58 25.88 4.81
CA GLU A 778 15.85 26.60 3.75
C GLU A 778 14.33 26.56 3.90
N ASN A 779 13.79 25.53 4.57
CA ASN A 779 12.38 25.41 4.90
C ASN A 779 12.03 26.15 6.21
N TYR A 780 13.04 26.77 6.84
CA TYR A 780 12.96 27.45 8.12
C TYR A 780 12.44 26.54 9.24
N GLU A 781 12.85 25.28 9.22
CA GLU A 781 12.52 24.28 10.24
C GLU A 781 13.68 24.13 11.25
N SER A 782 13.35 24.11 12.54
CA SER A 782 14.38 23.87 13.58
C SER A 782 14.72 22.38 13.65
N PRO A 783 15.93 22.02 14.13
CA PRO A 783 16.28 20.63 14.37
C PRO A 783 15.26 19.91 15.26
N LEU A 784 14.75 20.57 16.31
CA LEU A 784 13.72 20.00 17.17
C LEU A 784 12.41 19.71 16.42
N MET A 785 11.97 20.59 15.51
CA MET A 785 10.78 20.34 14.67
C MET A 785 10.98 19.13 13.76
N VAL A 786 12.13 19.03 13.10
CA VAL A 786 12.46 17.89 12.23
C VAL A 786 12.51 16.59 13.03
N ALA A 787 13.14 16.60 14.21
CA ALA A 787 13.15 15.44 15.11
C ALA A 787 11.75 15.05 15.56
N ALA A 788 10.92 16.03 15.89
CA ALA A 788 9.54 15.84 16.34
C ALA A 788 8.64 15.30 15.22
N GLY A 789 8.75 15.84 14.00
CA GLY A 789 7.97 15.44 12.83
C GLY A 789 8.42 14.14 12.17
N ARG A 790 9.67 13.69 12.41
CA ARG A 790 10.19 12.39 11.91
C ARG A 790 10.16 11.27 12.94
N GLY A 791 9.66 11.54 14.15
CA GLY A 791 9.53 10.52 15.20
C GLY A 791 10.85 10.13 15.88
N HIS A 792 11.87 10.98 15.82
CA HIS A 792 13.19 10.69 16.41
C HIS A 792 13.19 10.91 17.93
N THR A 793 12.55 9.99 18.65
CA THR A 793 12.33 10.03 20.12
C THR A 793 13.60 10.36 20.92
N ASP A 794 14.69 9.65 20.67
CA ASP A 794 15.95 9.81 21.41
C ASP A 794 16.55 11.19 21.18
N ILE A 795 16.43 11.71 19.96
CA ILE A 795 16.89 13.03 19.59
C ILE A 795 16.06 14.09 20.31
N VAL A 796 14.73 13.98 20.27
CA VAL A 796 13.84 14.88 21.02
C VAL A 796 14.21 14.88 22.50
N ARG A 797 14.43 13.71 23.12
CA ARG A 797 14.87 13.62 24.52
C ARG A 797 16.15 14.41 24.79
N MET A 798 17.16 14.27 23.93
CA MET A 798 18.42 15.03 24.07
C MET A 798 18.21 16.54 23.95
N PHE A 799 17.30 17.01 23.09
CA PHE A 799 16.92 18.42 23.02
C PHE A 799 16.18 18.87 24.29
N LEU A 800 15.31 18.03 24.85
CA LEU A 800 14.57 18.34 26.08
C LEU A 800 15.47 18.40 27.32
N GLU A 801 16.59 17.70 27.36
CA GLU A 801 17.57 17.76 28.45
C GLU A 801 18.30 19.12 28.52
N ARG A 802 18.21 19.94 27.46
CA ARG A 802 18.80 21.28 27.41
C ARG A 802 17.81 22.36 27.83
N GLU A 803 18.24 23.22 28.76
CA GLU A 803 17.42 24.33 29.27
C GLU A 803 17.47 25.58 28.37
N ASP A 804 18.53 25.73 27.59
CA ASP A 804 18.77 26.87 26.70
C ASP A 804 17.94 26.84 25.41
N ILE A 805 17.25 25.72 25.14
CA ILE A 805 16.47 25.52 23.92
C ILE A 805 15.02 25.94 24.16
N ASN A 806 14.57 26.93 23.39
CA ASN A 806 13.16 27.31 23.35
C ASN A 806 12.35 26.25 22.59
N LEU A 807 11.58 25.45 23.31
CA LEU A 807 10.75 24.38 22.74
C LEU A 807 9.56 24.90 21.93
N ASP A 808 9.14 26.15 22.17
CA ASP A 808 8.06 26.85 21.45
C ASP A 808 8.58 27.76 20.34
N ALA A 809 9.87 27.66 19.98
CA ALA A 809 10.40 28.38 18.83
C ALA A 809 9.53 28.05 17.60
N PRO A 810 8.89 29.04 16.95
CA PRO A 810 8.01 28.79 15.82
C PRO A 810 8.80 28.76 14.51
N SER A 811 8.33 27.99 13.53
CA SER A 811 8.91 28.00 12.18
C SER A 811 8.71 29.38 11.57
N PHE A 812 9.69 29.87 10.80
CA PHE A 812 9.58 31.21 10.24
C PHE A 812 8.46 31.35 9.19
N VAL A 813 8.17 30.27 8.45
CA VAL A 813 7.24 30.29 7.30
C VAL A 813 5.79 30.01 7.70
N THR A 814 5.56 29.20 8.73
CA THR A 814 4.20 28.80 9.11
C THR A 814 3.84 29.17 10.54
N GLN A 815 4.80 29.59 11.37
CA GLN A 815 4.68 29.75 12.82
C GLN A 815 4.33 28.44 13.56
N GLN A 816 4.70 27.30 13.00
CA GLN A 816 4.43 26.00 13.61
C GLN A 816 5.52 25.62 14.61
N THR A 817 5.14 25.07 15.76
CA THR A 817 6.08 24.63 16.82
C THR A 817 6.43 23.14 16.69
N ALA A 818 7.43 22.66 17.42
CA ALA A 818 7.76 21.22 17.43
C ALA A 818 6.58 20.35 17.90
N LEU A 819 5.77 20.86 18.85
CA LEU A 819 4.53 20.20 19.29
C LEU A 819 3.53 20.06 18.13
N ARG A 820 3.39 21.11 17.29
CA ARG A 820 2.55 21.08 16.10
C ARG A 820 3.00 20.02 15.11
N TYR A 821 4.31 19.94 14.82
CA TYR A 821 4.88 18.94 13.92
C TYR A 821 4.64 17.51 14.42
N ALA A 822 4.91 17.22 15.70
CA ALA A 822 4.63 15.90 16.29
C ALA A 822 3.13 15.56 16.26
N ALA A 823 2.26 16.55 16.47
CA ALA A 823 0.81 16.38 16.46
C ALA A 823 0.27 16.12 15.04
N ASP A 824 0.75 16.84 14.03
CA ASP A 824 0.38 16.65 12.61
C ASP A 824 0.84 15.29 12.08
N THR A 825 2.02 14.86 12.51
CA THR A 825 2.65 13.60 12.10
C THR A 825 2.29 12.42 13.02
N GLY A 826 1.38 12.61 13.97
CA GLY A 826 0.88 11.52 14.82
C GLY A 826 1.90 10.86 15.73
N HIS A 827 3.02 11.52 16.04
CA HIS A 827 4.02 11.05 17.00
C HIS A 827 3.59 11.39 18.44
N ASP A 828 2.53 10.73 18.89
CA ASP A 828 1.84 10.95 20.17
C ASP A 828 2.74 10.78 21.41
N HIS A 829 3.70 9.86 21.37
CA HIS A 829 4.73 9.74 22.42
C HIS A 829 5.63 10.98 22.51
N ILE A 830 5.97 11.63 21.38
CA ILE A 830 6.69 12.90 21.36
C ILE A 830 5.80 14.04 21.85
N VAL A 831 4.52 14.05 21.46
CA VAL A 831 3.54 15.00 22.00
C VAL A 831 3.48 14.88 23.52
N GLU A 832 3.36 13.67 24.06
CA GLU A 832 3.36 13.41 25.50
C GLU A 832 4.66 13.87 26.17
N MET A 833 5.83 13.56 25.59
CA MET A 833 7.12 13.99 26.12
C MET A 833 7.25 15.51 26.16
N LEU A 834 6.86 16.21 25.09
CA LEU A 834 6.90 17.68 25.01
C LEU A 834 5.98 18.31 26.07
N LEU A 835 4.74 17.82 26.20
CA LEU A 835 3.77 18.33 27.18
C LEU A 835 4.19 18.09 28.63
N LYS A 836 4.81 16.93 28.93
CA LYS A 836 5.31 16.60 30.28
C LYS A 836 6.39 17.56 30.79
N THR A 837 7.07 18.28 29.90
CA THR A 837 8.09 19.26 30.33
C THR A 837 7.51 20.48 31.03
N GLY A 838 6.24 20.81 30.78
CA GLY A 838 5.62 22.06 31.25
C GLY A 838 6.22 23.34 30.64
N ARG A 839 7.16 23.23 29.69
CA ARG A 839 7.86 24.35 29.02
C ARG A 839 7.31 24.64 27.62
N VAL A 840 6.20 24.00 27.24
CA VAL A 840 5.59 24.08 25.91
C VAL A 840 4.18 24.64 26.03
N ASP A 841 3.86 25.66 25.25
CA ASP A 841 2.51 26.19 25.10
C ASP A 841 1.67 25.29 24.18
N VAL A 842 0.80 24.50 24.82
CA VAL A 842 -0.13 23.59 24.13
C VAL A 842 -1.11 24.32 23.20
N ASN A 843 -1.33 25.62 23.41
CA ASN A 843 -2.28 26.45 22.67
C ASN A 843 -1.60 27.38 21.65
N SER A 844 -0.28 27.26 21.44
CA SER A 844 0.41 28.07 20.45
C SER A 844 -0.22 27.89 19.05
N GLN A 845 -0.53 29.02 18.41
CA GLN A 845 -1.21 29.07 17.12
C GLN A 845 -0.24 29.45 15.99
N ASP A 846 -0.39 28.76 14.86
CA ASP A 846 0.31 29.08 13.62
C ASP A 846 -0.33 30.31 12.91
N TRP A 847 0.19 30.77 11.76
CA TRP A 847 -0.39 31.91 11.03
C TRP A 847 -1.82 31.68 10.53
N HIS A 848 -2.26 30.43 10.48
CA HIS A 848 -3.62 30.06 10.15
C HIS A 848 -4.51 29.92 11.39
N GLY A 849 -4.01 30.21 12.59
CA GLY A 849 -4.74 30.03 13.84
C GLY A 849 -4.86 28.56 14.25
N PHE A 850 -4.11 27.64 13.64
CA PHE A 850 -4.11 26.24 14.04
C PHE A 850 -3.13 26.00 15.19
N MET A 851 -3.65 25.45 16.27
CA MET A 851 -2.87 24.85 17.36
C MET A 851 -2.60 23.36 17.11
N ALA A 852 -1.77 22.74 17.95
CA ALA A 852 -1.45 21.30 17.89
C ALA A 852 -2.70 20.41 17.80
N LEU A 853 -3.74 20.68 18.61
CA LEU A 853 -5.00 19.93 18.59
C LEU A 853 -5.73 20.03 17.24
N ALA A 854 -5.73 21.22 16.63
CA ALA A 854 -6.46 21.48 15.40
C ALA A 854 -5.88 20.68 14.22
N GLY A 855 -4.55 20.57 14.10
CA GLY A 855 -4.01 19.75 13.02
C GLY A 855 -3.85 18.27 13.33
N ALA A 856 -3.67 17.85 14.59
CA ALA A 856 -3.89 16.44 14.93
C ALA A 856 -5.29 16.00 14.50
N ALA A 857 -6.31 16.85 14.69
CA ALA A 857 -7.66 16.59 14.24
C ALA A 857 -7.83 16.68 12.70
N LYS A 858 -7.20 17.67 12.05
CA LYS A 858 -7.19 17.85 10.58
C LYS A 858 -6.51 16.70 9.83
N GLU A 859 -5.44 16.15 10.39
CA GLU A 859 -4.66 15.03 9.83
C GLU A 859 -5.11 13.67 10.42
N GLY A 860 -6.20 13.64 11.19
CA GLY A 860 -6.82 12.42 11.71
C GLY A 860 -5.96 11.61 12.68
N LYS A 861 -5.02 12.25 13.38
CA LYS A 861 -4.11 11.66 14.36
C LYS A 861 -4.81 11.47 15.70
N THR A 862 -5.73 10.51 15.72
CA THR A 862 -6.65 10.28 16.84
C THR A 862 -5.94 10.07 18.18
N GLN A 863 -4.80 9.37 18.20
CA GLN A 863 -4.06 9.17 19.45
C GLN A 863 -3.39 10.46 19.94
N ALA A 864 -2.79 11.25 19.04
CA ALA A 864 -2.27 12.58 19.39
C ALA A 864 -3.39 13.52 19.89
N VAL A 865 -4.59 13.47 19.29
CA VAL A 865 -5.77 14.18 19.80
C VAL A 865 -6.08 13.76 21.23
N LYS A 866 -6.10 12.46 21.54
CA LYS A 866 -6.35 11.98 22.92
C LYS A 866 -5.28 12.50 23.90
N VAL A 867 -4.00 12.36 23.58
CA VAL A 867 -2.90 12.83 24.43
C VAL A 867 -2.97 14.34 24.66
N LEU A 868 -3.29 15.12 23.62
CA LEU A 868 -3.50 16.57 23.76
C LEU A 868 -4.68 16.90 24.68
N LEU A 869 -5.78 16.14 24.58
CA LEU A 869 -6.97 16.31 25.43
C LEU A 869 -6.77 15.88 26.89
N GLU A 870 -5.76 15.06 27.18
CA GLU A 870 -5.36 14.72 28.55
C GLU A 870 -4.69 15.92 29.26
N ASN A 871 -4.14 16.88 28.50
CA ASN A 871 -3.59 18.10 29.07
C ASN A 871 -4.74 19.09 29.41
N PRO A 872 -4.96 19.43 30.70
CA PRO A 872 -6.09 20.29 31.09
C PRO A 872 -5.98 21.73 30.59
N GLY A 873 -4.80 22.16 30.14
CA GLY A 873 -4.57 23.50 29.59
C GLY A 873 -4.97 23.66 28.14
N VAL A 874 -5.34 22.59 27.42
CA VAL A 874 -5.65 22.64 25.99
C VAL A 874 -6.99 23.37 25.71
N ASP A 875 -6.97 24.35 24.82
CA ASP A 875 -8.18 25.04 24.36
C ASP A 875 -8.87 24.21 23.28
N THR A 876 -9.88 23.47 23.69
CA THR A 876 -10.66 22.60 22.81
C THR A 876 -11.59 23.36 21.85
N MET A 877 -11.82 24.65 22.09
CA MET A 877 -12.75 25.50 21.34
C MET A 877 -12.03 26.58 20.51
N ALA A 878 -10.71 26.61 20.53
CA ALA A 878 -9.93 27.50 19.68
C ALA A 878 -10.29 27.29 18.20
N THR A 879 -10.44 28.40 17.48
CA THR A 879 -10.79 28.39 16.06
C THR A 879 -9.69 28.96 15.20
N ASP A 880 -9.56 28.42 13.99
CA ASP A 880 -8.74 29.01 12.93
C ASP A 880 -9.34 30.35 12.42
N TYR A 881 -8.66 31.02 11.49
CA TYR A 881 -9.17 32.28 10.89
C TYR A 881 -10.48 32.11 10.11
N LYS A 882 -10.89 30.88 9.78
CA LYS A 882 -12.17 30.53 9.16
C LYS A 882 -13.25 30.17 10.19
N ALA A 883 -12.99 30.42 11.48
CA ALA A 883 -13.86 30.08 12.59
C ALA A 883 -14.15 28.57 12.72
N ARG A 884 -13.23 27.72 12.27
CA ARG A 884 -13.33 26.26 12.37
C ARG A 884 -12.58 25.76 13.61
N THR A 885 -13.25 24.94 14.42
CA THR A 885 -12.64 24.24 15.55
C THR A 885 -11.90 22.98 15.10
N ALA A 886 -11.10 22.38 15.99
CA ALA A 886 -10.50 21.06 15.76
C ALA A 886 -11.55 20.00 15.37
N TYR A 887 -12.75 20.06 15.96
CA TYR A 887 -13.85 19.16 15.62
C TYR A 887 -14.33 19.39 14.17
N ASP A 888 -14.52 20.65 13.77
CA ASP A 888 -14.99 20.97 12.42
C ASP A 888 -13.98 20.51 11.37
N LEU A 889 -12.67 20.66 11.64
CA LEU A 889 -11.61 20.15 10.77
C LEU A 889 -11.62 18.62 10.67
N ALA A 890 -11.84 17.91 11.78
CA ALA A 890 -11.99 16.46 11.76
C ALA A 890 -13.25 16.02 10.98
N VAL A 891 -14.35 16.78 11.06
CA VAL A 891 -15.58 16.55 10.27
C VAL A 891 -15.35 16.77 8.78
N GLU A 892 -14.79 17.92 8.41
CA GLU A 892 -14.54 18.31 7.02
C GLU A 892 -13.62 17.31 6.29
N ASN A 893 -12.61 16.76 6.99
CA ASN A 893 -11.65 15.81 6.42
C ASN A 893 -12.04 14.33 6.62
N GLY A 894 -13.22 14.04 7.19
CA GLY A 894 -13.74 12.67 7.34
C GLY A 894 -13.02 11.82 8.41
N HIS A 895 -12.39 12.44 9.40
CA HIS A 895 -11.61 11.75 10.44
C HIS A 895 -12.47 11.35 11.65
N HIS A 896 -13.27 10.29 11.50
CA HIS A 896 -14.24 9.83 12.49
C HIS A 896 -13.68 9.55 13.90
N GLY A 897 -12.45 9.02 14.00
CA GLY A 897 -11.82 8.78 15.30
C GLY A 897 -11.54 10.06 16.09
N SER A 898 -11.04 11.10 15.41
CA SER A 898 -10.79 12.42 16.01
C SER A 898 -12.11 13.16 16.28
N GLN A 899 -13.10 13.02 15.40
CA GLN A 899 -14.47 13.53 15.63
C GLN A 899 -15.07 12.97 16.92
N ALA A 900 -14.99 11.65 17.14
CA ALA A 900 -15.54 11.00 18.32
C ALA A 900 -14.88 11.50 19.62
N CYS A 901 -13.56 11.70 19.61
CA CYS A 901 -12.83 12.25 20.77
C CYS A 901 -13.27 13.68 21.11
N LEU A 902 -13.54 14.50 20.09
CA LEU A 902 -13.87 15.92 20.24
C LEU A 902 -15.38 16.18 20.45
N GLN A 903 -16.25 15.24 20.06
CA GLN A 903 -17.70 15.41 20.09
C GLN A 903 -18.26 15.72 21.49
N HIS A 904 -17.64 15.15 22.53
CA HIS A 904 -18.09 15.29 23.92
C HIS A 904 -17.74 16.64 24.56
N LEU A 905 -16.82 17.41 23.96
CA LEU A 905 -16.30 18.66 24.52
C LEU A 905 -17.13 19.89 24.14
N ARG A 906 -18.18 19.72 23.31
CA ARG A 906 -19.08 20.82 22.96
C ARG A 906 -19.83 21.36 24.18
N PRO A 907 -19.92 22.69 24.35
CA PRO A 907 -21.02 23.28 25.07
C PRO A 907 -22.32 22.88 24.34
N LYS A 908 -23.35 22.44 25.08
CA LYS A 908 -24.70 22.30 24.55
C LYS A 908 -25.23 23.69 24.14
N LEU A 909 -24.82 24.17 22.97
CA LEU A 909 -25.45 25.31 22.32
C LEU A 909 -26.87 24.88 21.94
N ARG A 910 -27.83 25.24 22.80
CA ARG A 910 -29.25 25.18 22.51
C ARG A 910 -29.51 25.99 21.23
N GLY A 911 -29.81 25.27 20.15
CA GLY A 911 -30.70 25.69 19.07
C GLY A 911 -30.34 26.98 18.34
N THR A 912 -29.60 26.83 17.24
CA THR A 912 -29.79 27.72 16.08
C THR A 912 -29.70 26.89 14.80
N ARG A 913 -30.77 27.01 14.01
CA ARG A 913 -31.09 26.18 12.84
C ARG A 913 -29.99 26.24 11.77
N MET A 914 -29.65 25.07 11.24
CA MET A 914 -28.97 24.89 9.95
C MET A 914 -29.73 25.65 8.84
N ILE A 915 -29.02 26.53 8.14
CA ILE A 915 -29.38 26.95 6.79
C ILE A 915 -28.42 26.22 5.85
N THR A 916 -28.94 25.17 5.21
CA THR A 916 -28.32 24.53 4.05
C THR A 916 -28.39 25.49 2.86
N LEU A 917 -27.25 26.04 2.43
CA LEU A 917 -27.13 26.69 1.13
C LEU A 917 -26.66 25.66 0.10
N SER A 918 -27.60 25.13 -0.67
CA SER A 918 -27.29 24.50 -1.95
C SER A 918 -26.91 25.60 -2.95
N ARG A 919 -25.73 25.47 -3.58
CA ARG A 919 -25.36 26.29 -4.73
C ARG A 919 -25.57 25.48 -6.01
N ARG A 920 -26.66 25.78 -6.72
CA ARG A 920 -26.81 25.56 -8.16
C ARG A 920 -27.55 26.76 -8.78
N SER A 921 -26.81 27.55 -9.55
CA SER A 921 -27.28 28.35 -10.71
C SER A 921 -26.08 29.19 -11.18
N THR A 922 -25.41 28.90 -12.29
CA THR A 922 -25.72 29.37 -13.66
C THR A 922 -26.35 30.77 -13.72
N LEU A 923 -25.59 31.78 -14.17
CA LEU A 923 -25.81 32.55 -15.41
C LEU A 923 -25.11 33.93 -15.40
N SER A 924 -24.38 34.17 -16.50
CA SER A 924 -24.23 35.44 -17.25
C SER A 924 -23.97 36.76 -16.50
N LEU A 925 -22.75 37.27 -16.60
CA LEU A 925 -22.34 38.33 -17.57
C LEU A 925 -20.82 38.47 -17.57
#